data_AF-A0A8B2NQZ7-F1
#
_entry.id   AF-A0A8B2NQZ7-F1
#
_cell.length_a   1.000
_cell.length_b   1.000
_cell.length_c   1.000
_cell.angle_alpha   90.00
_cell.angle_beta   90.00
_cell.angle_gamma   90.00
#
_symmetry.space_group_name_H-M   'P 1'
#
loop_
_entity.id
_entity.type
_entity.pdbx_description
1 polymer ?
#
loop_
_entity_poly.entity_id
_entity_poly.type
_entity_poly.pdbx_seq_one_letter_code
_entity_poly.pdbx_strand_id
1 'polypeptide(L)'
;MRKLREGQPLDPRERFAVEAIILPRERPVVDIVGDDWGAVPAPWESFNAPAVHQVLMPKLPSIGRVEVPNHPSYPYAGTGFIVGNGILMTNRHVAEIFASGLGREGLKFLPGRTAGVDFKREIGSPEPGEILAVERVLMIHPYWDMALIAVPGLAGREVLKLSLDQPEDANNRPIAVVGYPAQSPYNDFTVQQTVFRGVYNVKRLQPGRVGVRRTVESYGKQVDAVTHDASTLGGNSGSAVIDVATGNVLALHFAGAYLDANFGVPSAELARDGRVIDAGVCFAGTPRRGPTAGDDAWTRADPVVEQRTPPYQPPDQPAAPGARPADTVQAVVQAPGGIAARVSIPINVEITVGVPQVLGAQPVAPPPAVPGPGEGATIERAVIPVTDTDYSTRTGYDPNFLGIEVPMPAVRAGVPVSAMADGRTAIPYHNFSIVQHGTRRLALLTASNEDARAQVKQPEPGRDYSRDGLGGLGDNDTEAWRDEPRIPSDHQIPDRFYTRDGGAFDRGHIVRREAVAWGTSYDAVRFANGDTFHVTNCSPQVKGFNRSNLRGLWGELENVVLEQAEGERLCVLAGPVLAESDRSFRGRGTDGEILVQIPRRYWKVIVARAGDALQAFGFVLEQDLGGVPLEFVIDAPWRQRLVSLSGIEEECGQLFTFAEVLHEADQAEEGAGQRVMKRVAARTEAPAGRGGVEAPALLRSEAKAGIVFIHGISNHPAPEIVLGNWKSAIKAGGTDLDAAGADTRLLYWADVLYSAPLVVRELVGGTVAALEALAAEDVVLPEGGEEAERMASLVEAISRHTMTVRNGEVVREADAGTVQELPFVPDFIERFFMRHLVRDVHHYLYDVDHEPRPGTRYRVRQEIRRRLLAMLKDTVQPGRPNIIVSHSMGTVIAYDLLKDEPSCPSISGLITLGSPLGLDTVQERLPWTRQNGFPADRLDGPWFNIFDRLDIVAAADPEIANDMKRSGRKVVKDIAVHNDGSLHHELARYVATGEFQSALKELLEKTGARR
;
A
#
# COMPACT_ATOMS: atom_id res chain seq x y z
N MET A 1 -8.70 1.45 8.08
CA MET A 1 -10.04 1.64 7.44
C MET A 1 -11.02 0.48 7.60
N ARG A 2 -10.62 -0.80 7.45
CA ARG A 2 -11.49 -1.97 7.73
C ARG A 2 -11.98 -1.99 9.19
N LYS A 3 -11.04 -1.90 10.14
CA LYS A 3 -11.33 -1.89 11.58
C LYS A 3 -12.30 -0.77 12.01
N LEU A 4 -12.11 0.45 11.51
CA LEU A 4 -13.02 1.59 11.76
C LEU A 4 -14.45 1.34 11.27
N ARG A 5 -14.62 0.73 10.09
CA ARG A 5 -15.96 0.40 9.53
C ARG A 5 -16.63 -0.77 10.26
N GLU A 6 -15.83 -1.63 10.88
CA GLU A 6 -16.29 -2.81 11.62
C GLU A 6 -16.38 -2.54 13.14
N GLY A 7 -16.08 -1.32 13.61
CA GLY A 7 -16.07 -0.97 15.02
C GLY A 7 -15.01 -1.71 15.85
N GLN A 8 -13.95 -2.20 15.21
CA GLN A 8 -12.88 -2.96 15.86
C GLN A 8 -11.81 -2.05 16.48
N PRO A 9 -11.21 -2.47 17.61
CA PRO A 9 -10.14 -1.75 18.30
C PRO A 9 -8.95 -1.47 17.39
N LEU A 10 -8.50 -0.21 17.38
CA LEU A 10 -7.29 0.22 16.70
C LEU A 10 -6.09 0.14 17.65
N ASP A 11 -5.03 -0.52 17.21
CA ASP A 11 -3.78 -0.54 17.96
C ASP A 11 -3.10 0.87 17.96
N PRO A 12 -2.09 1.11 18.82
CA PRO A 12 -1.43 2.42 18.93
C PRO A 12 -0.82 2.93 17.62
N ARG A 13 -0.32 2.06 16.72
CA ARG A 13 0.24 2.45 15.42
C ARG A 13 -0.86 2.75 14.41
N GLU A 14 -1.95 1.99 14.44
CA GLU A 14 -3.13 2.21 13.61
C GLU A 14 -3.87 3.51 13.96
N ARG A 15 -3.85 3.95 15.22
CA ARG A 15 -4.43 5.25 15.63
C ARG A 15 -3.62 6.43 15.11
N PHE A 16 -2.29 6.35 15.16
CA PHE A 16 -1.37 7.35 14.57
C PHE A 16 -1.60 7.51 13.05
N ALA A 17 -1.97 6.41 12.37
CA ALA A 17 -2.25 6.38 10.94
C ALA A 17 -3.61 6.97 10.52
N VAL A 18 -4.50 7.27 11.48
CA VAL A 18 -5.95 7.46 11.26
C VAL A 18 -6.40 8.93 11.43
N GLU A 19 -5.47 9.87 11.60
CA GLU A 19 -5.74 11.33 11.55
C GLU A 19 -6.34 11.74 10.20
N ALA A 20 -7.33 12.66 10.21
CA ALA A 20 -8.31 12.72 9.14
C ALA A 20 -8.66 14.14 8.67
N ILE A 21 -8.76 14.28 7.34
CA ILE A 21 -9.40 15.42 6.68
C ILE A 21 -10.91 15.18 6.68
N ILE A 22 -11.64 15.98 7.46
CA ILE A 22 -13.09 15.79 7.67
C ILE A 22 -13.92 16.46 6.55
N LEU A 23 -13.57 17.70 6.19
CA LEU A 23 -14.28 18.49 5.18
C LEU A 23 -13.29 19.11 4.18
N PRO A 24 -12.84 18.35 3.16
CA PRO A 24 -11.76 18.72 2.23
C PRO A 24 -11.92 20.07 1.51
N ARG A 25 -13.15 20.58 1.40
CA ARG A 25 -13.47 21.82 0.68
C ARG A 25 -13.90 22.97 1.59
N GLU A 26 -14.13 22.69 2.87
CA GLU A 26 -14.69 23.69 3.80
C GLU A 26 -13.77 24.02 4.96
N ARG A 27 -12.63 23.33 5.13
CA ARG A 27 -11.69 23.53 6.24
C ARG A 27 -10.28 23.78 5.69
N PRO A 28 -9.86 25.05 5.59
CA PRO A 28 -8.58 25.40 4.98
C PRO A 28 -7.42 24.94 5.86
N VAL A 29 -6.23 24.92 5.27
CA VAL A 29 -4.97 24.81 6.02
C VAL A 29 -4.12 26.00 5.63
N VAL A 30 -3.64 26.73 6.63
CA VAL A 30 -2.95 28.00 6.47
C VAL A 30 -1.47 27.79 6.78
N ASP A 31 -0.63 28.37 5.92
CA ASP A 31 0.81 28.38 6.13
C ASP A 31 1.18 29.31 7.28
N ILE A 32 2.08 28.85 8.13
CA ILE A 32 2.76 29.71 9.10
C ILE A 32 4.15 30.02 8.53
N VAL A 33 4.48 31.30 8.44
CA VAL A 33 5.76 31.84 7.98
C VAL A 33 6.18 32.96 8.93
N GLY A 34 7.32 32.78 9.59
CA GLY A 34 7.86 33.79 10.51
C GLY A 34 6.99 34.00 11.74
N ASP A 35 6.43 32.92 12.30
CA ASP A 35 5.42 32.95 13.38
C ASP A 35 4.15 33.77 13.06
N ASP A 36 3.80 33.94 11.78
CA ASP A 36 2.58 34.63 11.33
C ASP A 36 1.89 33.85 10.21
N TRP A 37 0.63 34.17 9.89
CA TRP A 37 -0.11 33.55 8.78
C TRP A 37 -0.72 34.58 7.83
N GLY A 38 -0.86 34.17 6.57
CA GLY A 38 -1.44 35.00 5.51
C GLY A 38 -2.98 34.98 5.48
N ALA A 39 -3.56 35.60 4.46
CA ALA A 39 -5.02 35.67 4.32
C ALA A 39 -5.69 34.29 4.25
N VAL A 40 -6.71 34.10 5.09
CA VAL A 40 -7.56 32.91 5.18
C VAL A 40 -8.84 33.13 4.36
N PRO A 41 -9.21 32.20 3.45
CA PRO A 41 -10.36 32.38 2.57
C PRO A 41 -11.71 32.12 3.26
N ALA A 42 -12.80 32.55 2.62
CA ALA A 42 -14.17 32.19 3.00
C ALA A 42 -14.35 30.65 3.15
N PRO A 43 -15.16 30.19 4.12
CA PRO A 43 -15.94 30.96 5.11
C PRO A 43 -15.15 31.37 6.37
N TRP A 44 -13.81 31.23 6.38
CA TRP A 44 -12.96 31.42 7.57
C TRP A 44 -12.28 32.78 7.62
N GLU A 45 -12.79 33.77 6.88
CA GLU A 45 -12.24 35.13 6.82
C GLU A 45 -12.17 35.83 8.18
N SER A 46 -12.94 35.36 9.18
CA SER A 46 -12.83 35.83 10.56
C SER A 46 -11.42 35.67 11.14
N PHE A 47 -10.62 34.72 10.62
CA PHE A 47 -9.21 34.55 11.00
C PHE A 47 -8.31 35.69 10.52
N ASN A 48 -8.76 36.50 9.55
CA ASN A 48 -8.06 37.69 9.07
C ASN A 48 -8.30 38.91 9.98
N ALA A 49 -9.21 38.81 10.96
CA ALA A 49 -9.52 39.92 11.84
C ALA A 49 -8.30 40.23 12.75
N PRO A 50 -7.92 41.50 12.93
CA PRO A 50 -6.80 41.87 13.80
C PRO A 50 -6.92 41.32 15.23
N ALA A 51 -8.16 41.22 15.74
CA ALA A 51 -8.42 40.63 17.06
C ALA A 51 -8.03 39.15 17.14
N VAL A 52 -8.22 38.38 16.07
CA VAL A 52 -7.82 36.96 16.02
C VAL A 52 -6.30 36.83 15.90
N HIS A 53 -5.65 37.67 15.07
CA HIS A 53 -4.18 37.75 15.00
C HIS A 53 -3.56 38.04 16.37
N GLN A 54 -4.08 39.03 17.09
CA GLN A 54 -3.60 39.41 18.43
C GLN A 54 -3.71 38.28 19.45
N VAL A 55 -4.71 37.40 19.31
CA VAL A 55 -4.93 36.28 20.24
C VAL A 55 -4.04 35.08 19.92
N LEU A 56 -3.95 34.67 18.65
CA LEU A 56 -3.32 33.40 18.25
C LEU A 56 -1.83 33.53 17.87
N MET A 57 -1.40 34.65 17.26
CA MET A 57 -0.01 34.82 16.78
C MET A 57 1.04 34.63 17.89
N PRO A 58 0.87 35.17 19.12
CA PRO A 58 1.84 34.97 20.20
C PRO A 58 2.02 33.51 20.65
N LYS A 59 1.11 32.60 20.27
CA LYS A 59 1.10 31.19 20.70
C LYS A 59 1.87 30.28 19.76
N LEU A 60 2.04 30.67 18.49
CA LEU A 60 2.72 29.86 17.48
C LEU A 60 4.18 29.50 17.84
N PRO A 61 4.97 30.36 18.51
CA PRO A 61 6.32 30.02 18.97
C PRO A 61 6.37 28.97 20.09
N SER A 62 5.22 28.66 20.70
CA SER A 62 5.10 27.72 21.83
C SER A 62 4.59 26.34 21.41
N ILE A 63 4.47 26.09 20.10
CA ILE A 63 4.00 24.82 19.53
C ILE A 63 5.09 24.27 18.60
N GLY A 64 5.61 23.09 18.94
CA GLY A 64 6.80 22.49 18.33
C GLY A 64 6.57 21.08 17.83
N ARG A 65 7.40 20.64 16.89
CA ARG A 65 7.46 19.27 16.39
C ARG A 65 8.36 18.46 17.30
N VAL A 66 7.89 17.33 17.77
CA VAL A 66 8.67 16.41 18.60
C VAL A 66 9.57 15.60 17.66
N GLU A 67 10.87 15.85 17.71
CA GLU A 67 11.91 15.17 16.93
C GLU A 67 12.42 13.92 17.67
N VAL A 68 12.74 12.87 16.92
CA VAL A 68 13.34 11.62 17.42
C VAL A 68 14.51 11.20 16.51
N PRO A 69 15.59 11.98 16.45
CA PRO A 69 16.61 11.89 15.39
C PRO A 69 17.34 10.54 15.33
N ASN A 70 17.38 9.80 16.45
CA ASN A 70 18.06 8.50 16.56
C ASN A 70 17.10 7.31 16.36
N HIS A 71 15.92 7.54 15.80
CA HIS A 71 14.97 6.48 15.48
C HIS A 71 15.20 5.97 14.04
N PRO A 72 15.35 4.63 13.81
CA PRO A 72 15.82 4.03 12.56
C PRO A 72 14.85 4.22 11.38
N SER A 73 13.60 4.59 11.66
CA SER A 73 12.53 4.65 10.66
C SER A 73 11.71 5.94 10.67
N TYR A 74 11.87 6.80 11.68
CA TYR A 74 11.04 8.00 11.85
C TYR A 74 11.89 9.15 12.38
N PRO A 75 12.07 10.28 11.67
CA PRO A 75 12.86 11.39 12.18
C PRO A 75 12.12 12.25 13.22
N TYR A 76 10.79 12.19 13.27
CA TYR A 76 9.92 12.91 14.21
C TYR A 76 8.76 12.01 14.66
N ALA A 77 8.15 12.38 15.79
CA ALA A 77 7.15 11.57 16.50
C ALA A 77 5.76 12.22 16.53
N GLY A 78 5.65 13.55 16.46
CA GLY A 78 4.36 14.26 16.53
C GLY A 78 4.50 15.75 16.83
N THR A 79 3.45 16.33 17.42
CA THR A 79 3.37 17.73 17.83
C THR A 79 3.34 17.84 19.37
N GLY A 80 3.79 18.97 19.90
CA GLY A 80 3.66 19.28 21.33
C GLY A 80 3.63 20.78 21.60
N PHE A 81 3.09 21.18 22.76
CA PHE A 81 2.97 22.59 23.13
C PHE A 81 3.25 22.87 24.60
N ILE A 82 3.73 24.08 24.89
CA ILE A 82 4.15 24.49 26.23
C ILE A 82 2.93 24.71 27.12
N VAL A 83 2.85 23.98 28.24
CA VAL A 83 1.72 24.03 29.19
C VAL A 83 2.12 24.46 30.59
N GLY A 84 3.42 24.60 30.86
CA GLY A 84 3.95 25.03 32.14
C GLY A 84 5.40 25.48 32.00
N ASN A 85 6.01 25.91 33.12
CA ASN A 85 7.39 26.34 33.12
C ASN A 85 8.35 25.16 32.84
N GLY A 86 8.93 25.11 31.63
CA GLY A 86 9.79 23.99 31.21
C GLY A 86 9.01 22.71 30.88
N ILE A 87 7.68 22.79 30.71
CA ILE A 87 6.80 21.63 30.53
C ILE A 87 6.10 21.72 29.19
N LEU A 88 6.22 20.65 28.41
CA LEU A 88 5.55 20.48 27.14
C LEU A 88 4.58 19.29 27.21
N MET A 89 3.38 19.48 26.68
CA MET A 89 2.34 18.45 26.56
C MET A 89 2.33 17.87 25.14
N THR A 90 2.22 16.56 25.04
CA THR A 90 2.03 15.82 23.78
C THR A 90 1.15 14.59 24.05
N ASN A 91 0.91 13.73 23.06
CA ASN A 91 0.19 12.47 23.27
C ASN A 91 1.05 11.41 23.95
N ARG A 92 0.37 10.45 24.58
CA ARG A 92 1.03 9.28 25.17
C ARG A 92 1.69 8.42 24.09
N HIS A 93 1.01 8.18 22.97
CA HIS A 93 1.61 7.36 21.89
C HIS A 93 2.83 8.03 21.25
N VAL A 94 2.89 9.36 21.24
CA VAL A 94 4.08 10.13 20.80
C VAL A 94 5.25 9.90 21.76
N ALA A 95 5.00 9.96 23.07
CA ALA A 95 6.02 9.68 24.09
C ALA A 95 6.50 8.21 24.06
N GLU A 96 5.60 7.26 23.78
CA GLU A 96 5.91 5.81 23.70
C GLU A 96 6.91 5.46 22.57
N ILE A 97 7.13 6.35 21.60
CA ILE A 97 8.13 6.18 20.53
C ILE A 97 9.57 6.27 21.08
N PHE A 98 9.79 7.07 22.12
CA PHE A 98 11.12 7.33 22.68
C PHE A 98 11.25 6.99 24.17
N ALA A 99 10.14 6.72 24.87
CA ALA A 99 10.13 6.42 26.29
C ALA A 99 9.18 5.27 26.63
N SER A 100 9.42 4.62 27.77
CA SER A 100 8.57 3.57 28.33
C SER A 100 8.17 3.92 29.77
N GLY A 101 7.17 3.20 30.27
CA GLY A 101 6.59 3.39 31.59
C GLY A 101 5.18 3.97 31.52
N LEU A 102 4.53 4.08 32.67
CA LEU A 102 3.18 4.58 32.80
C LEU A 102 2.99 5.24 34.16
N GLY A 103 2.22 6.32 34.21
CA GLY A 103 2.02 7.10 35.42
C GLY A 103 3.08 8.20 35.58
N ARG A 104 3.57 8.40 36.80
CA ARG A 104 4.63 9.39 37.12
C ARG A 104 5.95 8.72 37.52
N GLU A 105 5.91 7.43 37.83
CA GLU A 105 7.07 6.66 38.26
C GLU A 105 7.53 5.69 37.18
N GLY A 106 8.79 5.24 37.26
CA GLY A 106 9.34 4.24 36.34
C GLY A 106 9.51 4.68 34.88
N LEU A 107 9.32 5.96 34.58
CA LEU A 107 9.46 6.53 33.24
C LEU A 107 10.92 6.58 32.80
N LYS A 108 11.24 6.01 31.64
CA LYS A 108 12.61 5.93 31.10
C LYS A 108 12.63 6.13 29.60
N PHE A 109 13.69 6.74 29.08
CA PHE A 109 13.96 6.68 27.65
C PHE A 109 14.26 5.23 27.23
N LEU A 110 13.80 4.86 26.05
CA LEU A 110 14.15 3.59 25.42
C LEU A 110 15.65 3.57 25.08
N PRO A 111 16.34 2.42 25.13
CA PRO A 111 17.75 2.33 24.79
C PRO A 111 18.05 2.90 23.39
N GLY A 112 19.07 3.77 23.30
CA GLY A 112 19.48 4.42 22.05
C GLY A 112 18.51 5.47 21.50
N ARG A 113 17.40 5.76 22.20
CA ARG A 113 16.44 6.80 21.82
C ARG A 113 16.73 8.12 22.53
N THR A 114 16.60 9.21 21.78
CA THR A 114 16.58 10.59 22.27
C THR A 114 15.39 11.30 21.65
N ALA A 115 14.92 12.36 22.30
CA ALA A 115 13.89 13.21 21.76
C ALA A 115 14.27 14.68 21.91
N GLY A 116 13.76 15.51 21.01
CA GLY A 116 13.91 16.96 21.04
C GLY A 116 12.67 17.65 20.52
N VAL A 117 12.62 18.97 20.58
CA VAL A 117 11.49 19.76 20.07
C VAL A 117 12.00 20.90 19.19
N ASP A 118 11.54 20.93 17.94
CA ASP A 118 11.77 22.02 16.99
C ASP A 118 10.53 22.93 16.92
N PHE A 119 10.67 24.20 17.28
CA PHE A 119 9.58 25.19 17.27
C PHE A 119 9.49 26.01 15.96
N LYS A 120 10.36 25.79 14.98
CA LYS A 120 10.56 26.70 13.82
C LYS A 120 10.44 26.05 12.44
N ARG A 121 10.04 24.77 12.36
CA ARG A 121 9.83 24.05 11.09
C ARG A 121 8.63 24.62 10.30
N GLU A 122 8.78 25.78 9.71
CA GLU A 122 7.76 26.55 8.96
C GLU A 122 8.01 26.46 7.45
N ILE A 123 7.02 26.86 6.64
CA ILE A 123 7.18 26.82 5.17
C ILE A 123 8.26 27.83 4.74
N GLY A 124 9.21 27.38 3.92
CA GLY A 124 10.33 28.21 3.45
C GLY A 124 11.51 28.32 4.41
N SER A 125 11.50 27.64 5.58
CA SER A 125 12.67 27.56 6.47
C SER A 125 13.69 26.55 5.93
N PRO A 126 14.90 26.98 5.49
CA PRO A 126 15.87 26.08 4.85
C PRO A 126 16.55 25.12 5.83
N GLU A 127 16.60 25.46 7.13
CA GLU A 127 17.28 24.69 8.18
C GLU A 127 16.32 24.37 9.35
N PRO A 128 16.52 23.27 10.10
CA PRO A 128 15.81 23.02 11.36
C PRO A 128 16.02 24.18 12.33
N GLY A 129 15.01 24.47 13.14
CA GLY A 129 15.20 25.36 14.27
C GLY A 129 16.18 24.80 15.28
N GLU A 130 16.51 25.58 16.30
CA GLU A 130 17.17 25.04 17.49
C GLU A 130 16.30 23.90 18.08
N ILE A 131 16.84 22.68 18.05
CA ILE A 131 16.19 21.51 18.65
C ILE A 131 16.48 21.52 20.14
N LEU A 132 15.45 21.80 20.94
CA LEU A 132 15.56 21.74 22.40
C LEU A 132 15.40 20.30 22.85
N ALA A 133 16.45 19.72 23.43
CA ALA A 133 16.44 18.33 23.88
C ALA A 133 15.40 18.10 24.98
N VAL A 134 14.69 16.97 24.92
CA VAL A 134 13.83 16.51 26.01
C VAL A 134 14.70 15.96 27.11
N GLU A 135 14.68 16.58 28.29
CA GLU A 135 15.50 16.17 29.43
C GLU A 135 14.97 14.87 30.06
N ARG A 136 13.64 14.78 30.23
CA ARG A 136 12.97 13.62 30.81
C ARG A 136 11.47 13.64 30.57
N VAL A 137 10.84 12.48 30.69
CA VAL A 137 9.37 12.36 30.72
C VAL A 137 8.89 12.59 32.15
N LEU A 138 7.91 13.49 32.32
CA LEU A 138 7.32 13.84 33.63
C LEU A 138 6.14 12.94 33.98
N MET A 139 5.36 12.58 32.96
CA MET A 139 4.12 11.82 33.11
C MET A 139 3.77 11.15 31.80
N ILE A 140 3.35 9.89 31.85
CA ILE A 140 2.59 9.23 30.78
C ILE A 140 1.23 8.86 31.36
N HIS A 141 0.18 9.52 30.91
CA HIS A 141 -1.13 9.39 31.54
C HIS A 141 -1.73 7.98 31.32
N PRO A 142 -2.20 7.28 32.37
CA PRO A 142 -2.64 5.88 32.25
C PRO A 142 -3.99 5.69 31.59
N TYR A 143 -4.86 6.71 31.66
CA TYR A 143 -6.19 6.71 31.05
C TYR A 143 -6.23 7.48 29.72
N TRP A 144 -6.03 8.81 29.76
CA TRP A 144 -5.96 9.68 28.58
C TRP A 144 -4.71 9.47 27.73
N ASP A 145 -4.84 9.70 26.41
CA ASP A 145 -3.73 9.73 25.46
C ASP A 145 -2.94 11.05 25.57
N MET A 146 -2.24 11.22 26.69
CA MET A 146 -1.53 12.44 27.06
C MET A 146 -0.23 12.10 27.80
N ALA A 147 0.82 12.85 27.50
CA ALA A 147 2.08 12.82 28.21
C ALA A 147 2.59 14.24 28.47
N LEU A 148 3.37 14.38 29.54
CA LEU A 148 4.10 15.60 29.88
C LEU A 148 5.59 15.30 29.84
N ILE A 149 6.35 16.17 29.17
CA ILE A 149 7.81 16.07 29.06
C ILE A 149 8.47 17.36 29.52
N ALA A 150 9.65 17.23 30.13
CA ALA A 150 10.48 18.34 30.56
C ALA A 150 11.41 18.75 29.43
N VAL A 151 11.34 20.01 29.04
CA VAL A 151 12.18 20.60 27.99
C VAL A 151 12.83 21.86 28.56
N PRO A 152 14.14 21.84 28.87
CA PRO A 152 14.85 23.05 29.26
C PRO A 152 14.94 24.04 28.08
N GLY A 153 15.19 25.31 28.36
CA GLY A 153 15.35 26.34 27.31
C GLY A 153 14.05 26.94 26.76
N LEU A 154 12.90 26.66 27.39
CA LEU A 154 11.60 27.23 26.99
C LEU A 154 11.38 28.69 27.44
N ALA A 155 12.37 29.32 28.08
CA ALA A 155 12.26 30.71 28.53
C ALA A 155 11.98 31.67 27.36
N GLY A 156 11.13 32.67 27.61
CA GLY A 156 10.73 33.67 26.61
C GLY A 156 9.58 33.26 25.67
N ARG A 157 9.02 32.05 25.82
CA ARG A 157 7.83 31.58 25.07
C ARG A 157 6.57 31.64 25.95
N GLU A 158 5.41 31.86 25.33
CA GLU A 158 4.13 31.91 26.05
C GLU A 158 3.75 30.51 26.56
N VAL A 159 3.29 30.42 27.82
CA VAL A 159 2.69 29.19 28.34
C VAL A 159 1.22 29.15 27.92
N LEU A 160 0.82 28.13 27.15
CA LEU A 160 -0.55 27.97 26.68
C LEU A 160 -1.41 27.43 27.82
N LYS A 161 -2.45 28.21 28.18
CA LYS A 161 -3.36 27.86 29.26
C LYS A 161 -4.44 26.90 28.77
N LEU A 162 -4.67 25.84 29.54
CA LEU A 162 -5.75 24.88 29.30
C LEU A 162 -7.09 25.45 29.78
N SER A 163 -8.11 25.38 28.95
CA SER A 163 -9.46 25.84 29.25
C SER A 163 -10.13 24.98 30.31
N LEU A 164 -11.00 25.62 31.11
CA LEU A 164 -11.90 24.96 32.05
C LEU A 164 -13.30 24.73 31.46
N ASP A 165 -13.57 25.26 30.27
CA ASP A 165 -14.86 25.13 29.60
C ASP A 165 -15.14 23.67 29.25
N GLN A 166 -16.36 23.23 29.52
CA GLN A 166 -16.79 21.90 29.13
C GLN A 166 -16.99 21.84 27.61
N PRO A 167 -16.66 20.71 26.96
CA PRO A 167 -16.88 20.55 25.51
C PRO A 167 -18.29 20.90 25.04
N GLU A 168 -19.30 20.65 25.87
CA GLU A 168 -20.71 20.94 25.60
C GLU A 168 -20.96 22.45 25.46
N ASP A 169 -20.31 23.26 26.30
CA ASP A 169 -20.39 24.71 26.27
C ASP A 169 -19.60 25.31 25.11
N ALA A 170 -18.62 24.57 24.61
CA ALA A 170 -17.74 24.94 23.50
C ALA A 170 -18.24 24.48 22.13
N ASN A 171 -19.36 23.75 22.05
CA ASN A 171 -19.86 23.18 20.81
C ASN A 171 -20.05 24.27 19.72
N ASN A 172 -19.59 23.96 18.50
CA ASN A 172 -19.60 24.84 17.34
C ASN A 172 -18.78 26.14 17.47
N ARG A 173 -18.00 26.35 18.56
CA ARG A 173 -17.07 27.47 18.64
C ARG A 173 -15.94 27.33 17.61
N PRO A 174 -15.50 28.43 16.96
CA PRO A 174 -14.35 28.41 16.07
C PRO A 174 -13.06 28.07 16.84
N ILE A 175 -12.24 27.19 16.26
CA ILE A 175 -10.96 26.76 16.80
C ILE A 175 -9.84 26.86 15.76
N ALA A 176 -8.62 26.97 16.25
CA ALA A 176 -7.40 26.74 15.50
C ALA A 176 -6.72 25.48 16.03
N VAL A 177 -6.47 24.50 15.16
CA VAL A 177 -5.51 23.42 15.45
C VAL A 177 -4.16 23.86 14.88
N VAL A 178 -3.11 23.80 15.69
CA VAL A 178 -1.75 24.12 15.25
C VAL A 178 -0.86 22.90 15.46
N GLY A 179 -0.28 22.41 14.37
CA GLY A 179 0.54 21.21 14.39
C GLY A 179 1.36 21.01 13.13
N TYR A 180 1.96 19.82 13.02
CA TYR A 180 2.90 19.46 11.96
C TYR A 180 2.34 18.30 11.12
N PRO A 181 1.36 18.58 10.22
CA PRO A 181 0.79 17.56 9.33
C PRO A 181 1.86 16.93 8.45
N ALA A 182 2.11 15.66 8.67
CA ALA A 182 2.85 14.74 7.82
C ALA A 182 1.92 14.09 6.79
N GLN A 183 2.51 13.73 5.66
CA GLN A 183 1.80 13.00 4.63
C GLN A 183 1.45 11.61 5.13
N SER A 184 0.19 11.21 4.95
CA SER A 184 -0.30 9.90 5.35
C SER A 184 -0.61 9.04 4.13
N PRO A 185 -0.10 7.80 4.02
CA PRO A 185 -0.51 6.88 2.96
C PRO A 185 -1.95 6.37 3.15
N TYR A 186 -2.59 6.70 4.28
CA TYR A 186 -3.90 6.18 4.68
C TYR A 186 -5.08 7.12 4.37
N ASN A 187 -4.80 8.38 3.99
CA ASN A 187 -5.78 9.36 3.54
C ASN A 187 -5.71 9.55 2.01
N ASP A 188 -6.79 10.01 1.38
CA ASP A 188 -6.79 10.31 -0.07
C ASP A 188 -5.67 11.32 -0.39
N PHE A 189 -4.66 10.85 -1.13
CA PHE A 189 -3.47 11.64 -1.46
C PHE A 189 -3.84 12.94 -2.17
N THR A 190 -4.85 12.94 -3.04
CA THR A 190 -5.22 14.14 -3.79
C THR A 190 -5.93 15.17 -2.91
N VAL A 191 -6.71 14.71 -1.95
CA VAL A 191 -7.33 15.55 -0.92
C VAL A 191 -6.24 16.15 -0.02
N GLN A 192 -5.24 15.37 0.39
CA GLN A 192 -4.08 15.87 1.12
C GLN A 192 -3.30 16.93 0.32
N GLN A 193 -3.02 16.65 -0.95
CA GLN A 193 -2.33 17.59 -1.86
C GLN A 193 -3.14 18.87 -2.06
N THR A 194 -4.47 18.79 -2.15
CA THR A 194 -5.34 19.96 -2.31
C THR A 194 -5.38 20.80 -1.04
N VAL A 195 -5.58 20.16 0.12
CA VAL A 195 -5.79 20.83 1.41
C VAL A 195 -4.48 21.40 1.96
N PHE A 196 -3.40 20.62 1.93
CA PHE A 196 -2.09 21.00 2.45
C PHE A 196 -1.15 21.58 1.37
N ARG A 197 -1.61 21.72 0.13
CA ARG A 197 -0.83 22.28 -1.00
C ARG A 197 0.50 21.54 -1.25
N GLY A 198 0.54 20.25 -0.96
CA GLY A 198 1.70 19.39 -1.18
C GLY A 198 2.91 19.64 -0.28
N VAL A 199 2.77 20.51 0.74
CA VAL A 199 3.85 20.80 1.68
C VAL A 199 3.51 20.17 3.04
N TYR A 200 4.32 19.25 3.50
CA TYR A 200 4.10 18.49 4.74
C TYR A 200 5.25 18.68 5.71
N ASN A 201 5.08 18.18 6.94
CA ASN A 201 6.09 18.20 8.00
C ASN A 201 6.48 19.61 8.46
N VAL A 202 5.69 20.62 8.10
CA VAL A 202 5.85 22.01 8.51
C VAL A 202 4.68 22.43 9.41
N LYS A 203 4.91 23.43 10.25
CA LYS A 203 3.92 24.01 11.15
C LYS A 203 2.78 24.62 10.32
N ARG A 204 1.55 24.23 10.63
CA ARG A 204 0.33 24.73 9.99
C ARG A 204 -0.66 25.24 11.02
N LEU A 205 -1.48 26.19 10.59
CA LEU A 205 -2.70 26.59 11.29
C LEU A 205 -3.89 26.01 10.53
N GLN A 206 -4.74 25.24 11.22
CA GLN A 206 -5.85 24.48 10.65
C GLN A 206 -7.16 24.93 11.32
N PRO A 207 -7.91 25.86 10.70
CA PRO A 207 -9.20 26.31 11.22
C PRO A 207 -10.25 25.19 11.24
N GLY A 208 -11.09 25.21 12.27
CA GLY A 208 -12.23 24.32 12.39
C GLY A 208 -13.22 24.76 13.46
N ARG A 209 -14.12 23.86 13.83
CA ARG A 209 -15.11 24.00 14.89
C ARG A 209 -15.05 22.82 15.84
N VAL A 210 -15.37 23.10 17.10
CA VAL A 210 -15.63 22.07 18.11
C VAL A 210 -16.94 21.36 17.75
N GLY A 211 -16.96 20.04 17.88
CA GLY A 211 -18.16 19.23 17.81
C GLY A 211 -18.56 18.67 19.18
N VAL A 212 -19.61 17.85 19.19
CA VAL A 212 -20.12 17.20 20.40
C VAL A 212 -19.15 16.14 20.93
N ARG A 213 -19.23 15.82 22.23
CA ARG A 213 -18.51 14.66 22.78
C ARG A 213 -18.94 13.39 22.07
N ARG A 214 -17.98 12.50 21.87
CA ARG A 214 -18.21 11.13 21.38
C ARG A 214 -17.32 10.17 22.13
N THR A 215 -17.91 9.03 22.51
CA THR A 215 -17.15 7.93 23.08
C THR A 215 -16.33 7.26 21.98
N VAL A 216 -15.03 7.15 22.20
CA VAL A 216 -14.08 6.53 21.27
C VAL A 216 -13.11 5.65 22.03
N GLU A 217 -12.63 4.60 21.39
CA GLU A 217 -11.65 3.72 22.02
C GLU A 217 -10.25 4.35 22.01
N SER A 218 -9.61 4.38 23.18
CA SER A 218 -8.20 4.73 23.34
C SER A 218 -7.54 3.85 24.40
N TYR A 219 -6.46 3.17 24.02
CA TYR A 219 -5.66 2.28 24.89
C TYR A 219 -6.49 1.19 25.59
N GLY A 220 -7.37 0.53 24.82
CA GLY A 220 -8.26 -0.53 25.31
C GLY A 220 -9.34 -0.03 26.28
N LYS A 221 -9.63 1.28 26.27
CA LYS A 221 -10.64 1.91 27.11
C LYS A 221 -11.57 2.74 26.24
N GLN A 222 -12.83 2.83 26.63
CA GLN A 222 -13.75 3.81 26.06
C GLN A 222 -13.56 5.14 26.79
N VAL A 223 -13.30 6.21 26.05
CA VAL A 223 -13.10 7.56 26.58
C VAL A 223 -14.04 8.56 25.91
N ASP A 224 -14.57 9.49 26.69
CA ASP A 224 -15.47 10.53 26.20
C ASP A 224 -14.68 11.73 25.68
N ALA A 225 -14.23 11.62 24.44
CA ALA A 225 -13.41 12.62 23.76
C ALA A 225 -14.27 13.77 23.21
N VAL A 226 -13.70 14.97 23.20
CA VAL A 226 -14.27 16.10 22.46
C VAL A 226 -13.95 15.94 20.97
N THR A 227 -14.90 16.27 20.10
CA THR A 227 -14.67 16.22 18.66
C THR A 227 -14.35 17.59 18.07
N HIS A 228 -13.71 17.60 16.90
CA HIS A 228 -13.56 18.79 16.06
C HIS A 228 -13.46 18.42 14.57
N ASP A 229 -13.54 19.41 13.69
CA ASP A 229 -13.59 19.18 12.24
C ASP A 229 -12.43 19.81 11.43
N ALA A 230 -11.45 20.42 12.11
CA ALA A 230 -10.23 20.93 11.46
C ALA A 230 -9.54 19.84 10.62
N SER A 231 -8.94 20.20 9.49
CA SER A 231 -8.23 19.28 8.60
C SER A 231 -6.91 18.82 9.22
N THR A 232 -6.83 17.61 9.80
CA THR A 232 -5.60 17.02 10.35
C THR A 232 -5.09 15.84 9.53
N LEU A 233 -3.83 15.45 9.76
CA LEU A 233 -3.13 14.31 9.17
C LEU A 233 -2.07 13.80 10.16
N GLY A 234 -1.49 12.62 9.87
CA GLY A 234 -0.35 12.03 10.58
C GLY A 234 0.62 13.10 11.10
N GLY A 235 1.09 13.05 12.35
CA GLY A 235 1.96 14.09 12.91
C GLY A 235 1.24 15.29 13.55
N ASN A 236 -0.08 15.42 13.40
CA ASN A 236 -0.89 16.33 14.23
C ASN A 236 -1.11 15.78 15.64
N SER A 237 -0.80 14.51 15.91
CA SER A 237 -0.85 13.92 17.24
C SER A 237 -0.11 14.82 18.24
N GLY A 238 -0.85 15.36 19.19
CA GLY A 238 -0.35 16.25 20.25
C GLY A 238 -0.53 17.73 19.94
N SER A 239 -1.25 18.07 18.87
CA SER A 239 -1.58 19.46 18.53
C SER A 239 -2.52 20.10 19.54
N ALA A 240 -2.31 21.39 19.78
CA ALA A 240 -3.21 22.21 20.59
C ALA A 240 -4.47 22.54 19.79
N VAL A 241 -5.64 22.24 20.36
CA VAL A 241 -6.94 22.69 19.84
C VAL A 241 -7.30 23.98 20.58
N ILE A 242 -7.10 25.14 19.95
CA ILE A 242 -7.17 26.46 20.57
C ILE A 242 -8.50 27.14 20.26
N ASP A 243 -9.20 27.64 21.28
CA ASP A 243 -10.36 28.51 21.09
C ASP A 243 -9.93 29.86 20.49
N VAL A 244 -10.49 30.23 19.34
CA VAL A 244 -10.13 31.45 18.62
C VAL A 244 -10.47 32.71 19.43
N ALA A 245 -11.52 32.66 20.25
CA ALA A 245 -11.97 33.83 21.00
C ALA A 245 -11.08 34.14 22.22
N THR A 246 -10.65 33.11 22.93
CA THR A 246 -9.92 33.27 24.20
C THR A 246 -8.42 32.98 24.09
N GLY A 247 -8.01 32.22 23.07
CA GLY A 247 -6.65 31.72 22.93
C GLY A 247 -6.30 30.58 23.88
N ASN A 248 -7.25 30.07 24.65
CA ASN A 248 -7.03 28.94 25.55
C ASN A 248 -7.15 27.61 24.81
N VAL A 249 -6.42 26.59 25.26
CA VAL A 249 -6.46 25.25 24.69
C VAL A 249 -7.69 24.51 25.22
N LEU A 250 -8.61 24.13 24.35
CA LEU A 250 -9.81 23.34 24.67
C LEU A 250 -9.53 21.83 24.73
N ALA A 251 -8.59 21.36 23.93
CA ALA A 251 -8.27 19.94 23.83
C ALA A 251 -6.84 19.67 23.32
N LEU A 252 -6.35 18.47 23.60
CA LEU A 252 -5.16 17.87 23.00
C LEU A 252 -5.60 16.89 21.89
N HIS A 253 -5.30 17.18 20.62
CA HIS A 253 -5.64 16.29 19.51
C HIS A 253 -4.90 14.94 19.62
N PHE A 254 -5.57 13.81 19.34
CA PHE A 254 -4.92 12.49 19.39
C PHE A 254 -5.33 11.47 18.31
N ALA A 255 -6.45 11.69 17.61
CA ALA A 255 -6.91 10.78 16.56
C ALA A 255 -7.92 11.45 15.61
N GLY A 256 -8.16 10.83 14.46
CA GLY A 256 -9.20 11.21 13.50
C GLY A 256 -10.04 10.04 13.02
N ALA A 257 -11.12 10.31 12.30
CA ALA A 257 -11.85 9.33 11.51
C ALA A 257 -12.23 10.00 10.19
N TYR A 258 -11.70 9.49 9.07
CA TYR A 258 -11.83 10.11 7.75
C TYR A 258 -13.29 10.36 7.37
N LEU A 259 -13.61 11.62 7.04
CA LEU A 259 -14.96 12.13 6.75
C LEU A 259 -15.99 12.05 7.90
N ASP A 260 -15.56 11.80 9.14
CA ASP A 260 -16.44 11.77 10.31
C ASP A 260 -16.10 12.85 11.34
N ALA A 261 -15.04 12.67 12.14
CA ALA A 261 -14.63 13.61 13.17
C ALA A 261 -13.16 13.44 13.58
N ASN A 262 -12.55 14.49 14.10
CA ASN A 262 -11.29 14.43 14.84
C ASN A 262 -11.55 14.44 16.34
N PHE A 263 -10.68 13.80 17.12
CA PHE A 263 -10.85 13.55 18.55
C PHE A 263 -9.72 14.17 19.37
N GLY A 264 -10.07 14.76 20.52
CA GLY A 264 -9.13 15.34 21.46
C GLY A 264 -9.43 14.99 22.91
N VAL A 265 -8.39 14.96 23.74
CA VAL A 265 -8.51 14.86 25.20
C VAL A 265 -9.04 16.20 25.71
N PRO A 266 -10.21 16.26 26.36
CA PRO A 266 -10.77 17.52 26.84
C PRO A 266 -9.92 18.15 27.95
N SER A 267 -9.54 19.42 27.79
CA SER A 267 -8.74 20.14 28.79
C SER A 267 -9.44 20.27 30.15
N ALA A 268 -10.77 20.38 30.16
CA ALA A 268 -11.57 20.40 31.38
C ALA A 268 -11.52 19.09 32.19
N GLU A 269 -11.31 17.93 31.53
CA GLU A 269 -11.11 16.66 32.25
C GLU A 269 -9.70 16.60 32.86
N LEU A 270 -8.70 17.13 32.16
CA LEU A 270 -7.35 17.27 32.71
C LEU A 270 -7.31 18.25 33.90
N ALA A 271 -8.15 19.28 33.89
CA ALA A 271 -8.29 20.24 34.99
C ALA A 271 -8.93 19.66 36.26
N ARG A 272 -9.45 18.43 36.21
CA ARG A 272 -9.97 17.70 37.37
C ARG A 272 -8.94 16.76 37.98
N ASP A 273 -7.96 16.34 37.19
CA ASP A 273 -6.91 15.44 37.64
C ASP A 273 -5.86 16.16 38.49
N GLY A 274 -5.88 15.89 39.80
CA GLY A 274 -4.93 16.45 40.75
C GLY A 274 -3.46 16.25 40.35
N ARG A 275 -3.12 15.11 39.73
CA ARG A 275 -1.74 14.79 39.32
C ARG A 275 -1.27 15.66 38.17
N VAL A 276 -2.18 16.02 37.25
CA VAL A 276 -1.88 16.93 36.13
C VAL A 276 -1.72 18.37 36.64
N ILE A 277 -2.56 18.78 37.58
CA ILE A 277 -2.43 20.09 38.27
C ILE A 277 -1.09 20.15 39.02
N ASP A 278 -0.76 19.11 39.78
CA ASP A 278 0.47 19.01 40.56
C ASP A 278 1.74 18.98 39.70
N ALA A 279 1.62 18.49 38.46
CA ALA A 279 2.71 18.53 37.49
C ALA A 279 3.08 19.96 37.05
N GLY A 280 2.24 20.96 37.33
CA GLY A 280 2.51 22.37 36.99
C GLY A 280 1.89 22.83 35.68
N VAL A 281 0.89 22.11 35.17
CA VAL A 281 0.10 22.52 34.01
C VAL A 281 -0.72 23.77 34.34
N CYS A 282 -0.63 24.80 33.49
CA CYS A 282 -1.33 26.07 33.65
C CYS A 282 -2.73 26.01 33.03
N PHE A 283 -3.73 26.44 33.81
CA PHE A 283 -5.13 26.50 33.39
C PHE A 283 -5.63 27.95 33.30
N ALA A 284 -6.62 28.18 32.45
CA ALA A 284 -7.28 29.47 32.26
C ALA A 284 -8.33 29.71 33.36
N GLY A 285 -7.86 29.78 34.61
CA GLY A 285 -8.68 29.88 35.82
C GLY A 285 -8.18 28.93 36.90
N THR A 286 -8.96 28.76 37.96
CA THR A 286 -8.62 27.86 39.06
C THR A 286 -9.18 26.46 38.81
N PRO A 287 -8.35 25.43 38.53
CA PRO A 287 -8.82 24.07 38.31
C PRO A 287 -9.41 23.49 39.61
N ARG A 288 -10.42 22.63 39.50
CA ARG A 288 -11.07 21.99 40.64
C ARG A 288 -10.77 20.50 40.63
N ARG A 289 -9.99 20.05 41.61
CA ARG A 289 -9.74 18.62 41.84
C ARG A 289 -11.06 17.90 42.04
N GLY A 290 -11.21 16.77 41.37
CA GLY A 290 -12.38 15.90 41.54
C GLY A 290 -12.07 14.49 41.09
N PRO A 291 -12.97 13.54 41.37
CA PRO A 291 -12.84 12.19 40.84
C PRO A 291 -12.82 12.24 39.31
N THR A 292 -11.95 11.44 38.71
CA THR A 292 -11.78 11.33 37.26
C THR A 292 -12.01 9.89 36.79
N ALA A 293 -12.42 9.70 35.54
CA ALA A 293 -12.54 8.36 34.94
C ALA A 293 -11.20 7.58 34.92
N GLY A 294 -10.08 8.27 35.15
CA GLY A 294 -8.75 7.70 35.19
C GLY A 294 -8.27 7.24 36.57
N ASP A 295 -9.01 7.48 37.66
CA ASP A 295 -8.51 7.23 39.03
C ASP A 295 -8.14 5.75 39.28
N ASP A 296 -8.93 4.82 38.75
CA ASP A 296 -8.61 3.38 38.80
C ASP A 296 -7.37 3.02 37.98
N ALA A 297 -7.20 3.66 36.82
CA ALA A 297 -6.05 3.45 35.96
C ALA A 297 -4.76 3.99 36.60
N TRP A 298 -4.87 5.11 37.30
CA TRP A 298 -3.80 5.68 38.11
C TRP A 298 -3.43 4.82 39.30
N THR A 299 -4.39 4.21 39.98
CA THR A 299 -4.13 3.30 41.11
C THR A 299 -3.30 2.08 40.68
N ARG A 300 -3.50 1.61 39.44
CA ARG A 300 -2.71 0.52 38.85
C ARG A 300 -1.34 0.96 38.34
N ALA A 301 -1.20 2.19 37.87
CA ALA A 301 0.05 2.70 37.29
C ALA A 301 1.01 3.24 38.37
N ASP A 302 0.48 3.96 39.36
CA ASP A 302 1.19 4.51 40.51
C ASP A 302 0.51 3.97 41.80
N PRO A 303 0.83 2.75 42.29
CA PRO A 303 0.28 2.26 43.55
C PRO A 303 0.81 3.13 44.70
N VAL A 304 -0.05 4.02 45.23
CA VAL A 304 0.34 4.99 46.27
C VAL A 304 0.76 4.27 47.57
N VAL A 305 2.01 4.44 47.99
CA VAL A 305 2.40 4.45 49.40
C VAL A 305 1.89 5.78 49.98
N GLU A 306 0.97 5.73 50.95
CA GLU A 306 0.45 6.92 51.61
C GLU A 306 1.59 7.76 52.23
N GLN A 307 1.88 8.92 51.66
CA GLN A 307 2.47 10.04 52.40
C GLN A 307 1.68 11.32 52.11
N ARG A 308 0.95 11.77 53.13
CA ARG A 308 0.21 13.03 53.16
C ARG A 308 1.14 14.21 52.91
N THR A 309 0.92 14.96 51.84
CA THR A 309 1.46 16.32 51.66
C THR A 309 0.36 17.35 51.97
N PRO A 310 0.66 18.50 52.62
CA PRO A 310 -0.37 19.44 53.07
C PRO A 310 -1.02 20.20 51.89
N PRO A 311 -2.22 20.78 52.08
CA PRO A 311 -2.95 21.41 50.99
C PRO A 311 -2.24 22.66 50.43
N TYR A 312 -2.25 22.77 49.11
CA TYR A 312 -1.75 23.87 48.30
C TYR A 312 -2.49 25.19 48.58
N GLN A 313 -1.76 26.25 48.92
CA GLN A 313 -2.25 27.63 48.90
C GLN A 313 -1.94 28.26 47.52
N PRO A 314 -2.91 28.92 46.86
CA PRO A 314 -2.69 29.55 45.56
C PRO A 314 -1.77 30.78 45.68
N PRO A 315 -0.97 31.10 44.64
CA PRO A 315 -0.13 32.30 44.64
C PRO A 315 -0.98 33.58 44.48
N ASP A 316 -0.80 34.51 45.41
CA ASP A 316 -1.45 35.83 45.42
C ASP A 316 -1.10 36.68 44.18
N GLN A 317 -2.08 37.47 43.75
CA GLN A 317 -1.96 38.53 42.74
C GLN A 317 -0.92 39.61 43.15
N PRO A 318 -0.22 40.26 42.21
CA PRO A 318 0.62 41.41 42.54
C PRO A 318 -0.26 42.61 42.87
N ALA A 319 -0.23 43.04 44.13
CA ALA A 319 -0.69 44.36 44.54
C ALA A 319 0.41 45.42 44.34
N ALA A 320 -0.02 46.63 43.99
CA ALA A 320 0.79 47.83 43.77
C ALA A 320 1.50 48.33 45.06
N PRO A 321 2.43 49.30 44.96
CA PRO A 321 3.62 49.40 45.82
C PRO A 321 3.41 50.12 47.15
N GLY A 322 4.12 49.70 48.19
CA GLY A 322 4.24 50.46 49.44
C GLY A 322 5.17 49.86 50.49
N ALA A 323 6.22 50.62 50.82
CA ALA A 323 6.99 50.64 52.08
C ALA A 323 7.99 49.50 52.41
N ARG A 324 9.26 49.91 52.54
CA ARG A 324 10.37 49.28 53.30
C ARG A 324 10.27 49.68 54.80
N PRO A 325 11.21 49.27 55.69
CA PRO A 325 11.75 47.93 56.04
C PRO A 325 11.83 47.74 57.59
N ALA A 326 12.25 46.56 58.09
CA ALA A 326 13.19 46.42 59.24
C ALA A 326 13.43 44.95 59.64
N ASP A 327 14.72 44.58 59.71
CA ASP A 327 15.48 43.79 60.72
C ASP A 327 14.70 42.75 61.58
N THR A 328 15.19 41.54 61.93
CA THR A 328 16.49 41.21 62.53
C THR A 328 16.57 39.68 62.77
N VAL A 329 17.71 39.07 62.41
CA VAL A 329 18.55 38.05 63.10
C VAL A 329 17.97 36.70 63.63
N GLN A 330 18.77 35.67 63.34
CA GLN A 330 18.71 34.22 63.57
C GLN A 330 18.80 33.74 65.04
N ALA A 331 18.42 32.47 65.28
CA ALA A 331 19.21 31.55 66.10
C ALA A 331 19.02 30.08 65.66
N VAL A 332 20.15 29.38 65.42
CA VAL A 332 20.27 27.94 65.12
C VAL A 332 20.92 27.26 66.33
N VAL A 333 20.43 26.07 66.71
CA VAL A 333 21.17 25.11 67.55
C VAL A 333 21.16 23.74 66.87
N GLN A 334 22.35 23.13 66.83
CA GLN A 334 22.77 22.01 65.98
C GLN A 334 22.28 20.61 66.41
N ALA A 335 22.24 19.74 65.40
CA ALA A 335 21.98 18.30 65.41
C ALA A 335 23.18 17.45 65.86
N PRO A 336 23.04 16.11 65.80
CA PRO A 336 24.06 15.33 65.10
C PRO A 336 23.51 14.24 64.18
N GLY A 337 24.09 14.15 62.97
CA GLY A 337 24.19 12.91 62.18
C GLY A 337 23.57 12.93 60.78
N GLY A 338 24.36 13.24 59.76
CA GLY A 338 24.03 12.97 58.35
C GLY A 338 24.68 13.95 57.36
N ILE A 339 25.60 13.45 56.55
CA ILE A 339 26.53 14.21 55.70
C ILE A 339 25.87 14.64 54.38
N ALA A 340 26.00 15.91 54.00
CA ALA A 340 25.87 16.36 52.61
C ALA A 340 26.73 17.61 52.37
N ALA A 341 27.83 17.47 51.64
CA ALA A 341 28.64 18.57 51.16
C ALA A 341 27.97 19.23 49.94
N ARG A 342 27.72 20.54 50.01
CA ARG A 342 27.43 21.40 48.84
C ARG A 342 28.63 22.32 48.64
N VAL A 343 29.28 22.19 47.48
CA VAL A 343 30.23 23.17 46.96
C VAL A 343 29.45 24.11 46.05
N SER A 344 29.52 25.43 46.30
CA SER A 344 29.03 26.48 45.40
C SER A 344 30.21 27.30 44.92
N ILE A 345 30.34 27.46 43.60
CA ILE A 345 31.29 28.38 42.96
C ILE A 345 30.45 29.44 42.22
N PRO A 346 30.61 30.75 42.49
CA PRO A 346 29.92 31.81 41.75
C PRO A 346 30.72 32.19 40.49
N ILE A 347 30.05 32.36 39.36
CA ILE A 347 30.61 33.03 38.18
C ILE A 347 29.87 34.35 37.99
N ASN A 348 30.61 35.45 37.99
CA ASN A 348 30.13 36.79 37.65
C ASN A 348 30.27 36.99 36.13
N VAL A 349 29.21 37.45 35.47
CA VAL A 349 29.27 37.92 34.08
C VAL A 349 28.88 39.39 34.05
N GLU A 350 29.83 40.23 33.62
CA GLU A 350 29.66 41.65 33.36
C GLU A 350 29.23 41.82 31.89
N ILE A 351 28.09 42.48 31.64
CA ILE A 351 27.58 42.75 30.30
C ILE A 351 27.78 44.24 29.99
N THR A 352 28.56 44.56 28.96
CA THR A 352 28.65 45.90 28.39
C THR A 352 27.88 45.96 27.08
N VAL A 353 26.94 46.90 26.97
CA VAL A 353 26.13 47.16 25.77
C VAL A 353 26.75 48.31 25.00
N GLY A 354 27.10 48.10 23.72
CA GLY A 354 27.57 49.14 22.79
C GLY A 354 26.68 49.25 21.56
N VAL A 355 26.20 50.46 21.28
CA VAL A 355 25.27 50.86 20.20
C VAL A 355 26.08 51.20 18.93
N PRO A 356 25.59 50.93 17.69
CA PRO A 356 26.43 50.90 16.50
C PRO A 356 26.71 52.29 15.92
N GLN A 357 27.91 52.46 15.34
CA GLN A 357 28.20 53.52 14.37
C GLN A 357 28.73 52.94 13.06
N VAL A 358 28.13 53.44 11.98
CA VAL A 358 28.49 53.19 10.57
C VAL A 358 29.74 53.98 10.22
N LEU A 359 30.71 53.39 9.50
CA LEU A 359 31.64 54.09 8.61
C LEU A 359 32.45 53.09 7.73
N GLY A 360 32.42 53.30 6.41
CA GLY A 360 33.58 53.11 5.52
C GLY A 360 33.80 51.76 4.83
N ALA A 361 33.62 51.72 3.51
CA ALA A 361 34.04 50.64 2.61
C ALA A 361 35.54 50.71 2.26
N GLN A 362 36.22 49.56 2.28
CA GLN A 362 37.46 49.28 1.53
C GLN A 362 37.48 47.78 1.10
N PRO A 363 37.96 47.43 -0.10
CA PRO A 363 37.83 46.09 -0.69
C PRO A 363 39.01 45.18 -0.33
N VAL A 364 38.74 43.92 0.02
CA VAL A 364 39.76 42.87 0.19
C VAL A 364 39.43 41.69 -0.74
N ALA A 365 40.46 41.22 -1.44
CA ALA A 365 40.44 40.25 -2.54
C ALA A 365 39.87 38.85 -2.17
N PRO A 366 39.36 38.07 -3.16
CA PRO A 366 38.74 36.77 -2.90
C PRO A 366 39.78 35.68 -2.62
N PRO A 367 39.60 34.83 -1.58
CA PRO A 367 40.27 33.54 -1.47
C PRO A 367 39.58 32.47 -2.35
N PRO A 368 40.29 31.38 -2.69
CA PRO A 368 39.90 30.45 -3.75
C PRO A 368 38.72 29.55 -3.35
N ALA A 369 37.95 29.13 -4.36
CA ALA A 369 36.84 28.20 -4.22
C ALA A 369 37.31 26.83 -3.68
N VAL A 370 36.60 26.31 -2.69
CA VAL A 370 36.70 24.94 -2.19
C VAL A 370 35.31 24.29 -2.38
N PRO A 371 35.23 23.01 -2.80
CA PRO A 371 34.04 22.40 -3.42
C PRO A 371 32.91 22.19 -2.41
N GLY A 372 31.67 22.26 -2.88
CA GLY A 372 30.46 22.17 -2.05
C GLY A 372 30.27 20.79 -1.38
N PRO A 373 29.63 20.75 -0.20
CA PRO A 373 29.02 19.53 0.33
C PRO A 373 27.72 19.22 -0.44
N GLY A 374 27.53 17.94 -0.70
CA GLY A 374 26.56 17.39 -1.65
C GLY A 374 25.10 17.46 -1.23
N GLU A 375 24.28 17.45 -2.25
CA GLU A 375 22.82 17.44 -2.24
C GLU A 375 22.26 16.19 -1.54
N GLY A 376 21.21 16.38 -0.74
CA GLY A 376 20.48 15.29 -0.11
C GLY A 376 19.20 15.77 0.59
N ALA A 377 18.09 15.86 -0.16
CA ALA A 377 16.70 15.56 0.22
C ALA A 377 15.73 16.17 -0.81
N THR A 378 15.35 15.40 -1.82
CA THR A 378 14.54 15.79 -2.98
C THR A 378 13.06 15.35 -2.79
N ILE A 379 12.12 16.28 -3.03
CA ILE A 379 10.66 16.15 -2.85
C ILE A 379 10.00 15.87 -4.21
N GLU A 380 9.10 14.88 -4.30
CA GLU A 380 8.42 14.49 -5.56
C GLU A 380 7.52 15.60 -6.17
N ARG A 381 7.82 16.09 -7.38
CA ARG A 381 7.00 17.05 -8.17
C ARG A 381 6.45 16.41 -9.45
N ALA A 382 5.22 16.76 -9.86
CA ALA A 382 4.70 16.40 -11.19
C ALA A 382 5.19 17.42 -12.25
N VAL A 383 5.90 16.96 -13.27
CA VAL A 383 6.59 17.80 -14.28
C VAL A 383 6.07 17.44 -15.67
N ILE A 384 5.69 18.43 -16.46
CA ILE A 384 5.36 18.20 -17.89
C ILE A 384 6.67 17.88 -18.60
N PRO A 385 6.81 16.70 -19.24
CA PRO A 385 8.01 16.36 -19.99
C PRO A 385 8.35 17.43 -21.02
N VAL A 386 9.64 17.66 -21.24
CA VAL A 386 10.08 18.74 -22.11
C VAL A 386 9.69 18.49 -23.55
N THR A 387 9.13 19.52 -24.15
CA THR A 387 8.42 19.44 -25.42
C THR A 387 8.67 20.68 -26.24
N ASP A 388 8.76 20.50 -27.56
CA ASP A 388 8.88 21.61 -28.47
C ASP A 388 7.57 22.41 -28.47
N THR A 389 7.66 23.71 -28.15
CA THR A 389 6.52 24.62 -28.20
C THR A 389 6.13 24.99 -29.63
N ASP A 390 7.00 24.74 -30.61
CA ASP A 390 6.70 24.90 -32.03
C ASP A 390 6.25 23.57 -32.66
N TYR A 391 5.00 23.51 -33.12
CA TYR A 391 4.45 22.32 -33.77
C TYR A 391 4.81 22.17 -35.25
N SER A 392 5.47 23.16 -35.85
CA SER A 392 5.84 23.14 -37.27
C SER A 392 6.94 22.13 -37.61
N THR A 393 7.73 21.73 -36.63
CA THR A 393 8.84 20.78 -36.75
C THR A 393 8.40 19.31 -36.78
N ARG A 394 7.14 19.02 -36.45
CA ARG A 394 6.60 17.67 -36.37
C ARG A 394 6.16 17.15 -37.73
N THR A 395 6.90 16.18 -38.25
CA THR A 395 6.66 15.57 -39.56
C THR A 395 5.63 14.44 -39.52
N GLY A 396 5.42 13.83 -38.35
CA GLY A 396 4.53 12.69 -38.19
C GLY A 396 5.18 11.37 -38.61
N TYR A 397 4.34 10.35 -38.73
CA TYR A 397 4.69 9.04 -39.27
C TYR A 397 5.16 9.12 -40.73
N ASP A 398 6.34 8.57 -41.01
CA ASP A 398 6.90 8.35 -42.34
C ASP A 398 6.50 6.96 -42.87
N PRO A 399 5.65 6.88 -43.91
CA PRO A 399 5.28 5.59 -44.50
C PRO A 399 6.45 4.92 -45.22
N ASN A 400 7.50 5.64 -45.61
CA ASN A 400 8.66 5.08 -46.32
C ASN A 400 9.81 4.72 -45.38
N PHE A 401 9.60 4.73 -44.06
CA PHE A 401 10.64 4.58 -43.05
C PHE A 401 11.48 3.30 -43.21
N LEU A 402 10.86 2.19 -43.63
CA LEU A 402 11.55 0.91 -43.85
C LEU A 402 12.22 0.80 -45.24
N GLY A 403 12.08 1.82 -46.09
CA GLY A 403 12.46 1.79 -47.51
C GLY A 403 11.49 1.02 -48.41
N ILE A 404 10.39 0.51 -47.84
CA ILE A 404 9.21 -0.01 -48.52
C ILE A 404 8.02 0.72 -47.89
N GLU A 405 7.08 1.19 -48.71
CA GLU A 405 5.93 1.98 -48.24
C GLU A 405 5.01 1.14 -47.34
N VAL A 406 4.78 1.64 -46.11
CA VAL A 406 3.81 1.15 -45.14
C VAL A 406 2.83 2.29 -44.87
N PRO A 407 1.70 2.38 -45.59
CA PRO A 407 0.77 3.48 -45.40
C PRO A 407 0.00 3.35 -44.08
N MET A 408 -0.39 4.48 -43.49
CA MET A 408 -1.37 4.47 -42.40
C MET A 408 -2.70 3.86 -42.88
N PRO A 409 -3.44 3.15 -42.01
CA PRO A 409 -4.76 2.65 -42.38
C PRO A 409 -5.71 3.80 -42.75
N ALA A 410 -6.34 3.69 -43.93
CA ALA A 410 -7.29 4.69 -44.40
C ALA A 410 -8.58 4.66 -43.57
N VAL A 411 -9.03 5.83 -43.11
CA VAL A 411 -10.31 5.97 -42.42
C VAL A 411 -11.45 5.99 -43.44
N ARG A 412 -12.47 5.16 -43.21
CA ARG A 412 -13.65 5.11 -44.09
C ARG A 412 -14.44 6.42 -44.02
N ALA A 413 -15.05 6.79 -45.15
CA ALA A 413 -15.96 7.93 -45.21
C ALA A 413 -17.10 7.76 -44.19
N GLY A 414 -17.44 8.85 -43.48
CA GLY A 414 -18.50 8.88 -42.47
C GLY A 414 -18.06 8.58 -41.04
N VAL A 415 -16.81 8.16 -40.81
CA VAL A 415 -16.26 8.04 -39.45
C VAL A 415 -15.93 9.45 -38.93
N PRO A 416 -16.46 9.87 -37.75
CA PRO A 416 -16.27 11.23 -37.26
C PRO A 416 -14.88 11.38 -36.61
N VAL A 417 -13.89 11.71 -37.43
CA VAL A 417 -12.53 12.03 -37.00
C VAL A 417 -12.39 13.52 -36.72
N SER A 418 -11.58 13.85 -35.71
CA SER A 418 -11.19 15.23 -35.45
C SER A 418 -10.26 15.73 -36.54
N ALA A 419 -10.33 17.03 -36.85
CA ALA A 419 -9.47 17.68 -37.82
C ALA A 419 -8.75 18.87 -37.19
N MET A 420 -7.53 19.10 -37.63
CA MET A 420 -6.77 20.32 -37.34
C MET A 420 -7.34 21.51 -38.13
N ALA A 421 -6.93 22.72 -37.76
CA ALA A 421 -7.35 23.95 -38.44
C ALA A 421 -7.02 23.99 -39.95
N ASP A 422 -5.99 23.25 -40.39
CA ASP A 422 -5.60 23.10 -41.80
C ASP A 422 -6.34 21.96 -42.55
N GLY A 423 -7.27 21.29 -41.88
CA GLY A 423 -8.07 20.19 -42.42
C GLY A 423 -7.41 18.81 -42.34
N ARG A 424 -6.16 18.69 -41.88
CA ARG A 424 -5.52 17.39 -41.68
C ARG A 424 -6.17 16.64 -40.51
N THR A 425 -6.35 15.33 -40.68
CA THR A 425 -6.96 14.43 -39.67
C THR A 425 -5.93 13.54 -38.97
N ALA A 426 -4.78 13.31 -39.60
CA ALA A 426 -3.61 12.70 -38.98
C ALA A 426 -2.77 13.81 -38.32
N ILE A 427 -2.77 13.84 -36.99
CA ILE A 427 -2.04 14.82 -36.18
C ILE A 427 -0.57 14.38 -36.12
N PRO A 428 0.37 15.20 -36.64
CA PRO A 428 1.79 14.81 -36.66
C PRO A 428 2.47 15.12 -35.31
N TYR A 429 3.26 14.16 -34.84
CA TYR A 429 4.27 14.30 -33.77
C TYR A 429 5.66 13.95 -34.34
N HIS A 430 6.72 13.98 -33.54
CA HIS A 430 8.08 13.80 -34.07
C HIS A 430 8.30 12.48 -34.84
N ASN A 431 7.83 11.34 -34.31
CA ASN A 431 8.07 10.02 -34.91
C ASN A 431 6.80 9.16 -35.04
N PHE A 432 5.62 9.79 -34.89
CA PHE A 432 4.33 9.10 -34.97
C PHE A 432 3.21 10.08 -35.36
N SER A 433 2.10 9.52 -35.83
CA SER A 433 0.87 10.26 -36.13
C SER A 433 -0.32 9.62 -35.43
N ILE A 434 -1.28 10.44 -35.01
CA ILE A 434 -2.53 9.99 -34.38
C ILE A 434 -3.73 10.49 -35.20
N VAL A 435 -4.69 9.61 -35.46
CA VAL A 435 -6.02 10.01 -35.93
C VAL A 435 -6.98 9.90 -34.76
N GLN A 436 -7.54 11.02 -34.34
CA GLN A 436 -8.42 11.11 -33.17
C GLN A 436 -9.90 10.93 -33.58
N HIS A 437 -10.65 10.08 -32.88
CA HIS A 437 -12.09 9.99 -33.07
C HIS A 437 -12.80 11.12 -32.31
N GLY A 438 -13.52 12.00 -33.02
CA GLY A 438 -14.14 13.20 -32.45
C GLY A 438 -15.18 12.89 -31.37
N THR A 439 -16.09 11.94 -31.62
CA THR A 439 -17.15 11.59 -30.65
C THR A 439 -16.67 10.71 -29.48
N ARG A 440 -15.85 9.69 -29.78
CA ARG A 440 -15.32 8.76 -28.77
C ARG A 440 -14.20 9.39 -27.94
N ARG A 441 -13.61 10.51 -28.41
CA ARG A 441 -12.55 11.28 -27.75
C ARG A 441 -11.27 10.50 -27.47
N LEU A 442 -11.06 9.42 -28.23
CA LEU A 442 -9.92 8.50 -28.14
C LEU A 442 -9.21 8.44 -29.48
N ALA A 443 -7.94 8.00 -29.47
CA ALA A 443 -7.26 7.62 -30.70
C ALA A 443 -8.11 6.56 -31.42
N LEU A 444 -8.42 6.80 -32.70
CA LEU A 444 -9.00 5.78 -33.57
C LEU A 444 -7.90 4.81 -34.01
N LEU A 445 -6.76 5.38 -34.40
CA LEU A 445 -5.56 4.67 -34.77
C LEU A 445 -4.33 5.57 -34.59
N THR A 446 -3.20 4.94 -34.36
CA THR A 446 -1.88 5.54 -34.31
C THR A 446 -0.97 4.80 -35.29
N ALA A 447 0.06 5.51 -35.78
CA ALA A 447 1.15 4.91 -36.53
C ALA A 447 2.47 5.50 -36.04
N SER A 448 3.41 4.65 -35.63
CA SER A 448 4.73 5.04 -35.13
C SER A 448 5.85 4.42 -35.96
N ASN A 449 6.92 5.19 -36.14
CA ASN A 449 8.20 4.69 -36.62
C ASN A 449 9.10 4.46 -35.40
N GLU A 450 9.63 3.26 -35.27
CA GLU A 450 10.43 2.84 -34.13
C GLU A 450 11.84 2.49 -34.62
N ASP A 451 12.87 3.07 -33.99
CA ASP A 451 14.26 2.85 -34.36
C ASP A 451 15.06 2.49 -33.11
N ALA A 452 15.43 1.23 -32.95
CA ALA A 452 16.13 0.78 -31.74
C ALA A 452 17.65 0.95 -31.83
N ARG A 453 18.19 1.52 -32.92
CA ARG A 453 19.64 1.67 -33.10
C ARG A 453 20.21 2.67 -32.09
N ALA A 454 21.25 2.26 -31.38
CA ALA A 454 21.91 3.08 -30.35
C ALA A 454 22.27 4.49 -30.84
N GLN A 455 22.74 4.62 -32.09
CA GLN A 455 23.16 5.89 -32.68
C GLN A 455 22.05 6.96 -32.83
N VAL A 456 20.78 6.56 -32.88
CA VAL A 456 19.64 7.51 -32.93
C VAL A 456 18.89 7.59 -31.61
N LYS A 457 19.08 6.60 -30.72
CA LYS A 457 18.62 6.65 -29.33
C LYS A 457 19.51 7.54 -28.48
N GLN A 458 20.81 7.58 -28.79
CA GLN A 458 21.84 8.35 -28.09
C GLN A 458 22.78 9.06 -29.09
N PRO A 459 22.28 10.00 -29.91
CA PRO A 459 23.05 10.65 -30.97
C PRO A 459 24.24 11.49 -30.49
N GLU A 460 24.16 12.03 -29.28
CA GLU A 460 25.21 12.83 -28.65
C GLU A 460 25.75 12.13 -27.39
N PRO A 461 27.04 11.74 -27.36
CA PRO A 461 27.66 11.16 -26.17
C PRO A 461 27.68 12.13 -24.98
N GLY A 462 27.51 11.60 -23.76
CA GLY A 462 27.60 12.37 -22.52
C GLY A 462 26.33 13.15 -22.13
N ARG A 463 25.22 12.94 -22.82
CA ARG A 463 23.89 13.46 -22.45
C ARG A 463 23.07 12.42 -21.67
N ASP A 464 22.10 12.87 -20.90
CA ASP A 464 21.23 12.00 -20.10
C ASP A 464 19.95 11.59 -20.87
N TYR A 465 19.97 10.37 -21.40
CA TYR A 465 18.85 9.74 -22.11
C TYR A 465 17.97 8.86 -21.19
N SER A 466 18.18 8.92 -19.88
CA SER A 466 17.28 8.27 -18.93
C SER A 466 15.87 8.88 -19.02
N ARG A 467 14.89 8.18 -18.44
CA ARG A 467 13.52 8.71 -18.31
C ARG A 467 13.52 10.10 -17.67
N ASP A 468 14.35 10.27 -16.66
CA ASP A 468 14.39 11.50 -15.87
C ASP A 468 15.09 12.63 -16.64
N GLY A 469 16.21 12.32 -17.30
CA GLY A 469 16.92 13.27 -18.18
C GLY A 469 16.08 13.77 -19.35
N LEU A 470 15.40 12.85 -20.06
CA LEU A 470 14.51 13.22 -21.17
C LEU A 470 13.25 13.94 -20.70
N GLY A 471 12.70 13.57 -19.54
CA GLY A 471 11.55 14.23 -18.94
C GLY A 471 11.87 15.58 -18.30
N GLY A 472 13.14 15.86 -17.97
CA GLY A 472 13.52 16.98 -17.11
C GLY A 472 13.03 16.81 -15.67
N LEU A 473 12.99 15.57 -15.19
CA LEU A 473 12.53 15.16 -13.87
C LEU A 473 13.69 15.26 -12.87
N GLY A 474 13.43 15.82 -11.69
CA GLY A 474 14.33 15.69 -10.54
C GLY A 474 14.17 14.35 -9.83
N ASP A 475 15.02 14.10 -8.83
CA ASP A 475 14.89 12.90 -7.99
C ASP A 475 13.49 12.86 -7.36
N ASN A 476 12.76 11.80 -7.69
CA ASN A 476 11.39 11.50 -7.27
C ASN A 476 10.27 12.28 -8.00
N ASP A 477 10.54 12.98 -9.11
CA ASP A 477 9.49 13.61 -9.92
C ASP A 477 8.69 12.61 -10.78
N THR A 478 7.46 12.99 -11.20
CA THR A 478 6.59 12.17 -12.07
C THR A 478 6.07 12.96 -13.27
N GLU A 479 5.77 12.30 -14.40
CA GLU A 479 5.33 13.01 -15.62
C GLU A 479 3.86 13.45 -15.57
N ALA A 480 3.61 14.69 -15.99
CA ALA A 480 2.28 15.24 -16.24
C ALA A 480 1.88 15.14 -17.72
N TRP A 481 0.60 14.89 -17.98
CA TRP A 481 0.00 14.83 -19.32
C TRP A 481 -0.62 16.17 -19.71
N ARG A 482 -0.75 16.43 -21.02
CA ARG A 482 -1.29 17.70 -21.55
C ARG A 482 -2.25 17.52 -22.71
N ASP A 483 -3.12 18.49 -22.89
CA ASP A 483 -4.07 18.54 -24.01
C ASP A 483 -3.37 18.83 -25.35
N GLU A 484 -3.91 18.33 -26.46
CA GLU A 484 -3.46 18.67 -27.82
C GLU A 484 -4.16 19.96 -28.30
N PRO A 485 -3.45 21.09 -28.42
CA PRO A 485 -4.07 22.37 -28.76
C PRO A 485 -4.51 22.48 -30.23
N ARG A 486 -4.01 21.60 -31.13
CA ARG A 486 -4.30 21.68 -32.58
C ARG A 486 -5.66 21.10 -32.98
N ILE A 487 -6.38 20.46 -32.06
CA ILE A 487 -7.74 19.94 -32.26
C ILE A 487 -8.69 20.47 -31.18
N PRO A 488 -10.02 20.44 -31.39
CA PRO A 488 -10.98 20.85 -30.36
C PRO A 488 -10.78 20.10 -29.03
N SER A 489 -10.89 20.83 -27.91
CA SER A 489 -10.68 20.27 -26.57
C SER A 489 -11.74 19.24 -26.17
N ASP A 490 -12.96 19.36 -26.71
CA ASP A 490 -14.06 18.42 -26.50
C ASP A 490 -13.95 17.13 -27.33
N HIS A 491 -12.99 17.07 -28.27
CA HIS A 491 -12.63 15.86 -29.02
C HIS A 491 -11.55 15.00 -28.30
N GLN A 492 -11.25 15.33 -27.04
CA GLN A 492 -10.22 14.67 -26.23
C GLN A 492 -10.76 14.33 -24.84
N ILE A 493 -10.18 13.33 -24.19
CA ILE A 493 -10.43 13.06 -22.77
C ILE A 493 -9.34 13.78 -21.97
N PRO A 494 -9.69 14.74 -21.11
CA PRO A 494 -8.69 15.48 -20.34
C PRO A 494 -8.05 14.60 -19.27
N ASP A 495 -6.81 14.90 -18.86
CA ASP A 495 -6.08 14.16 -17.80
C ASP A 495 -6.88 14.01 -16.50
N ARG A 496 -7.74 15.01 -16.21
CA ARG A 496 -8.67 15.02 -15.08
C ARG A 496 -9.59 13.80 -15.03
N PHE A 497 -9.95 13.21 -16.18
CA PHE A 497 -10.75 12.00 -16.24
C PHE A 497 -10.03 10.84 -15.53
N TYR A 498 -8.77 10.61 -15.87
CA TYR A 498 -7.96 9.50 -15.37
C TYR A 498 -7.50 9.69 -13.92
N THR A 499 -7.42 10.93 -13.45
CA THR A 499 -7.06 11.23 -12.06
C THR A 499 -8.28 11.26 -11.12
N ARG A 500 -9.50 11.24 -11.65
CA ARG A 500 -10.76 11.38 -10.90
C ARG A 500 -11.82 10.33 -11.28
N ASP A 501 -11.38 9.15 -11.73
CA ASP A 501 -12.20 7.99 -12.07
C ASP A 501 -12.34 6.97 -10.92
N GLY A 502 -11.87 7.32 -9.72
CA GLY A 502 -11.81 6.40 -8.59
C GLY A 502 -10.67 5.37 -8.68
N GLY A 503 -9.66 5.65 -9.52
CA GLY A 503 -8.53 4.74 -9.78
C GLY A 503 -8.88 3.61 -10.74
N ALA A 504 -9.96 3.78 -11.51
CA ALA A 504 -10.49 2.78 -12.44
C ALA A 504 -9.54 2.52 -13.62
N PHE A 505 -8.92 3.58 -14.16
CA PHE A 505 -8.07 3.51 -15.34
C PHE A 505 -6.71 4.19 -15.08
N ASP A 506 -5.66 3.56 -15.60
CA ASP A 506 -4.40 4.23 -15.85
C ASP A 506 -4.45 5.01 -17.17
N ARG A 507 -3.47 5.90 -17.31
CA ARG A 507 -3.17 6.62 -18.55
C ARG A 507 -2.36 5.70 -19.49
N GLY A 508 -3.08 4.88 -20.23
CA GLY A 508 -2.49 3.90 -21.16
C GLY A 508 -1.98 4.58 -22.43
N HIS A 509 -0.67 4.51 -22.65
CA HIS A 509 -0.07 4.93 -23.91
C HIS A 509 -0.49 3.97 -25.03
N ILE A 510 -0.95 4.49 -26.17
CA ILE A 510 -1.13 3.67 -27.38
C ILE A 510 0.20 3.57 -28.14
N VAL A 511 0.94 4.68 -28.26
CA VAL A 511 2.33 4.75 -28.72
C VAL A 511 3.24 4.86 -27.50
N ARG A 512 4.10 3.85 -27.30
CA ARG A 512 5.02 3.79 -26.16
C ARG A 512 6.15 4.81 -26.29
N ARG A 513 6.40 5.53 -25.19
CA ARG A 513 7.49 6.53 -25.02
C ARG A 513 8.84 6.05 -25.56
N GLU A 514 9.32 4.92 -25.04
CA GLU A 514 10.64 4.36 -25.36
C GLU A 514 10.80 3.99 -26.83
N ALA A 515 9.70 3.65 -27.51
CA ALA A 515 9.73 3.21 -28.89
C ALA A 515 10.03 4.38 -29.85
N VAL A 516 9.44 5.53 -29.59
CA VAL A 516 9.50 6.71 -30.47
C VAL A 516 10.48 7.79 -30.00
N ALA A 517 11.07 7.68 -28.81
CA ALA A 517 12.13 8.59 -28.37
C ALA A 517 13.45 8.28 -29.12
N TRP A 518 13.62 8.81 -30.33
CA TRP A 518 14.84 8.73 -31.14
C TRP A 518 14.96 9.96 -32.06
N GLY A 519 16.18 10.31 -32.50
CA GLY A 519 16.42 11.50 -33.32
C GLY A 519 17.90 11.71 -33.64
N THR A 520 18.20 12.79 -34.37
CA THR A 520 19.58 13.15 -34.78
C THR A 520 20.31 14.03 -33.77
N SER A 521 19.63 14.48 -32.71
CA SER A 521 20.17 15.32 -31.63
C SER A 521 19.50 14.98 -30.30
N TYR A 522 20.10 15.40 -29.19
CA TYR A 522 19.53 15.21 -27.86
C TYR A 522 18.12 15.82 -27.74
N ASP A 523 17.95 17.05 -28.22
CA ASP A 523 16.67 17.76 -28.16
C ASP A 523 15.58 17.06 -28.98
N ALA A 524 15.92 16.49 -30.14
CA ALA A 524 14.97 15.70 -30.94
C ALA A 524 14.47 14.46 -30.18
N VAL A 525 15.35 13.75 -29.47
CA VAL A 525 14.97 12.60 -28.63
C VAL A 525 14.07 13.05 -27.47
N ARG A 526 14.42 14.18 -26.84
CA ARG A 526 13.68 14.78 -25.72
C ARG A 526 12.27 15.21 -26.12
N PHE A 527 12.13 15.90 -27.26
CA PHE A 527 10.84 16.35 -27.78
C PHE A 527 9.97 15.19 -28.25
N ALA A 528 10.55 14.16 -28.87
CA ALA A 528 9.83 12.95 -29.23
C ALA A 528 9.31 12.20 -28.00
N ASN A 529 10.10 12.13 -26.92
CA ASN A 529 9.68 11.61 -25.62
C ASN A 529 8.52 12.43 -25.04
N GLY A 530 8.63 13.75 -25.03
CA GLY A 530 7.59 14.61 -24.48
C GLY A 530 6.29 14.60 -25.29
N ASP A 531 6.35 14.39 -26.60
CA ASP A 531 5.17 14.30 -27.45
C ASP A 531 4.25 13.12 -27.10
N THR A 532 4.77 12.05 -26.47
CA THR A 532 3.95 10.89 -26.09
C THR A 532 2.99 11.15 -24.93
N PHE A 533 3.19 12.25 -24.18
CA PHE A 533 2.38 12.66 -23.04
C PHE A 533 1.23 13.62 -23.42
N HIS A 534 0.89 13.73 -24.70
CA HIS A 534 -0.39 14.33 -25.09
C HIS A 534 -1.54 13.35 -24.83
N VAL A 535 -2.66 13.84 -24.28
CA VAL A 535 -3.83 13.01 -23.96
C VAL A 535 -4.47 12.34 -25.18
N THR A 536 -4.20 12.81 -26.40
CA THR A 536 -4.57 12.15 -27.66
C THR A 536 -3.93 10.77 -27.82
N ASN A 537 -2.78 10.53 -27.19
CA ASN A 537 -2.11 9.23 -27.15
C ASN A 537 -2.58 8.35 -25.98
N CYS A 538 -3.52 8.85 -25.16
CA CYS A 538 -3.99 8.18 -23.96
C CYS A 538 -5.32 7.44 -24.21
N SER A 539 -5.43 6.22 -23.69
CA SER A 539 -6.69 5.48 -23.63
C SER A 539 -6.93 4.89 -22.23
N PRO A 540 -8.19 4.84 -21.74
CA PRO A 540 -8.52 4.25 -20.44
C PRO A 540 -8.20 2.76 -20.42
N GLN A 541 -7.17 2.41 -19.67
CA GLN A 541 -6.70 1.03 -19.51
C GLN A 541 -6.61 0.69 -18.03
N VAL A 542 -7.21 -0.42 -17.58
CA VAL A 542 -7.06 -0.86 -16.19
C VAL A 542 -5.59 -1.19 -15.90
N LYS A 543 -5.15 -0.99 -14.65
CA LYS A 543 -3.72 -1.12 -14.29
C LYS A 543 -3.10 -2.47 -14.64
N GLY A 544 -3.88 -3.55 -14.48
CA GLY A 544 -3.49 -4.93 -14.81
C GLY A 544 -3.53 -5.26 -16.30
N PHE A 545 -3.86 -4.31 -17.17
CA PHE A 545 -3.72 -4.40 -18.62
C PHE A 545 -2.57 -3.52 -19.11
N ASN A 546 -2.45 -2.29 -18.59
CA ASN A 546 -1.48 -1.29 -19.04
C ASN A 546 -0.03 -1.56 -18.57
N ARG A 547 0.20 -1.83 -17.27
CA ARG A 547 1.57 -1.78 -16.72
C ARG A 547 2.29 -3.13 -16.80
N SER A 548 3.42 -3.18 -17.48
CA SER A 548 4.26 -4.40 -17.58
C SER A 548 4.82 -4.88 -16.24
N ASN A 549 5.12 -3.97 -15.31
CA ASN A 549 5.52 -4.32 -13.94
C ASN A 549 4.38 -4.96 -13.10
N LEU A 550 3.13 -4.86 -13.56
CA LEU A 550 1.98 -5.60 -13.03
C LEU A 550 1.57 -6.77 -13.95
N ARG A 551 2.46 -7.16 -14.87
CA ARG A 551 2.22 -8.18 -15.92
C ARG A 551 1.02 -7.86 -16.82
N GLY A 552 0.80 -6.57 -17.10
CA GLY A 552 -0.23 -6.12 -18.01
C GLY A 552 0.10 -6.50 -19.45
N LEU A 553 -0.80 -7.24 -20.10
CA LEU A 553 -0.62 -7.78 -21.47
C LEU A 553 -0.22 -6.71 -22.49
N TRP A 554 -0.71 -5.48 -22.33
CA TRP A 554 -0.37 -4.37 -23.22
C TRP A 554 1.10 -3.95 -23.07
N GLY A 555 1.56 -3.75 -21.84
CA GLY A 555 2.95 -3.38 -21.55
C GLY A 555 3.94 -4.52 -21.79
N GLU A 556 3.54 -5.78 -21.57
CA GLU A 556 4.38 -6.96 -21.86
C GLU A 556 4.60 -7.13 -23.37
N LEU A 557 3.54 -7.03 -24.19
CA LEU A 557 3.69 -7.05 -25.64
C LEU A 557 4.66 -5.95 -26.08
N GLU A 558 4.55 -4.75 -25.54
CA GLU A 558 5.47 -3.66 -25.88
C GLU A 558 6.92 -3.90 -25.46
N ASN A 559 7.17 -4.59 -24.33
CA ASN A 559 8.54 -4.99 -23.94
C ASN A 559 9.11 -5.98 -24.95
N VAL A 560 8.34 -7.01 -25.31
CA VAL A 560 8.78 -8.04 -26.27
C VAL A 560 9.08 -7.43 -27.63
N VAL A 561 8.27 -6.46 -28.09
CA VAL A 561 8.52 -5.76 -29.37
C VAL A 561 9.82 -4.97 -29.30
N LEU A 562 10.07 -4.21 -28.24
CA LEU A 562 11.29 -3.42 -28.10
C LEU A 562 12.55 -4.29 -27.99
N GLU A 563 12.48 -5.40 -27.25
CA GLU A 563 13.58 -6.36 -27.11
C GLU A 563 13.90 -7.04 -28.44
N GLN A 564 12.87 -7.47 -29.19
CA GLN A 564 13.07 -8.11 -30.49
C GLN A 564 13.49 -7.13 -31.59
N ALA A 565 13.22 -5.83 -31.40
CA ALA A 565 13.60 -4.77 -32.33
C ALA A 565 15.05 -4.33 -32.19
N GLU A 566 15.83 -4.86 -31.22
CA GLU A 566 17.18 -4.36 -30.91
C GLU A 566 18.06 -4.28 -32.16
N GLY A 567 18.47 -3.06 -32.53
CA GLY A 567 19.28 -2.79 -33.73
C GLY A 567 18.51 -2.66 -35.05
N GLU A 568 17.19 -2.82 -35.06
CA GLU A 568 16.33 -2.77 -36.24
C GLU A 568 15.37 -1.56 -36.25
N ARG A 569 14.67 -1.39 -37.38
CA ARG A 569 13.63 -0.37 -37.59
C ARG A 569 12.29 -1.06 -37.80
N LEU A 570 11.24 -0.55 -37.15
CA LEU A 570 9.88 -1.06 -37.24
C LEU A 570 8.88 0.06 -37.56
N CYS A 571 7.76 -0.32 -38.16
CA CYS A 571 6.54 0.48 -38.20
C CYS A 571 5.49 -0.21 -37.33
N VAL A 572 4.89 0.50 -36.37
CA VAL A 572 3.84 -0.05 -35.52
C VAL A 572 2.54 0.74 -35.71
N LEU A 573 1.45 0.03 -35.95
CA LEU A 573 0.10 0.59 -36.09
C LEU A 573 -0.74 0.09 -34.92
N ALA A 574 -1.45 0.95 -34.21
CA ALA A 574 -2.21 0.52 -33.03
C ALA A 574 -3.48 1.34 -32.79
N GLY A 575 -4.38 0.81 -31.97
CA GLY A 575 -5.56 1.55 -31.54
C GLY A 575 -6.51 0.73 -30.68
N PRO A 576 -7.51 1.36 -30.04
CA PRO A 576 -8.63 0.66 -29.43
C PRO A 576 -9.56 0.07 -30.50
N VAL A 577 -10.24 -1.01 -30.14
CA VAL A 577 -11.42 -1.49 -30.86
C VAL A 577 -12.63 -0.75 -30.30
N LEU A 578 -13.15 0.22 -31.06
CA LEU A 578 -14.30 1.03 -30.68
C LEU A 578 -15.59 0.27 -31.04
N ALA A 579 -16.07 -0.57 -30.13
CA ALA A 579 -17.31 -1.31 -30.32
C ALA A 579 -18.52 -0.45 -29.93
N GLU A 580 -19.65 -0.63 -30.62
CA GLU A 580 -20.92 0.02 -30.23
C GLU A 580 -21.39 -0.46 -28.85
N SER A 581 -21.07 -1.71 -28.49
CA SER A 581 -21.38 -2.33 -27.20
C SER A 581 -20.45 -1.89 -26.05
N ASP A 582 -19.51 -0.98 -26.30
CA ASP A 582 -18.63 -0.48 -25.24
C ASP A 582 -19.45 0.27 -24.19
N ARG A 583 -19.28 -0.15 -22.94
CA ARG A 583 -20.01 0.41 -21.80
C ARG A 583 -19.53 1.80 -21.50
N SER A 584 -20.46 2.66 -21.14
CA SER A 584 -20.16 4.02 -20.73
C SER A 584 -19.63 4.02 -19.30
N PHE A 585 -18.64 4.86 -19.03
CA PHE A 585 -18.14 5.15 -17.71
C PHE A 585 -18.33 6.64 -17.43
N ARG A 586 -18.89 6.95 -16.26
CA ARG A 586 -19.10 8.32 -15.81
C ARG A 586 -17.87 8.80 -15.06
N GLY A 587 -17.04 9.60 -15.73
CA GLY A 587 -15.86 10.24 -15.16
C GLY A 587 -16.04 11.75 -14.99
N ARG A 588 -14.94 12.47 -14.74
CA ARG A 588 -14.91 13.94 -14.67
C ARG A 588 -14.08 14.54 -15.79
N GLY A 589 -14.70 15.36 -16.62
CA GLY A 589 -14.04 16.19 -17.62
C GLY A 589 -13.63 17.56 -17.06
N THR A 590 -13.19 18.45 -17.93
CA THR A 590 -12.75 19.82 -17.59
C THR A 590 -13.88 20.62 -16.93
N ASP A 591 -15.08 20.56 -17.51
CA ASP A 591 -16.23 21.40 -17.13
C ASP A 591 -17.30 20.69 -16.28
N GLY A 592 -17.05 19.44 -15.86
CA GLY A 592 -18.06 18.68 -15.10
C GLY A 592 -17.96 17.18 -15.31
N GLU A 593 -19.09 16.48 -15.18
CA GLU A 593 -19.15 15.05 -15.50
C GLU A 593 -19.00 14.83 -17.01
N ILE A 594 -18.26 13.79 -17.39
CA ILE A 594 -18.12 13.34 -18.77
C ILE A 594 -18.45 11.86 -18.83
N LEU A 595 -19.21 11.47 -19.86
CA LEU A 595 -19.52 10.07 -20.13
C LEU A 595 -18.63 9.59 -21.27
N VAL A 596 -17.82 8.56 -21.01
CA VAL A 596 -16.87 8.01 -21.99
C VAL A 596 -17.16 6.54 -22.20
N GLN A 597 -17.30 6.09 -23.45
CA GLN A 597 -17.41 4.67 -23.76
C GLN A 597 -16.03 4.00 -23.75
N ILE A 598 -15.84 3.08 -22.82
CA ILE A 598 -14.54 2.48 -22.52
C ILE A 598 -14.30 1.28 -23.44
N PRO A 599 -13.26 1.32 -24.29
CA PRO A 599 -12.95 0.22 -25.18
C PRO A 599 -12.48 -0.99 -24.39
N ARG A 600 -13.06 -2.17 -24.65
CA ARG A 600 -12.64 -3.42 -24.00
C ARG A 600 -11.41 -4.05 -24.65
N ARG A 601 -11.15 -3.78 -25.92
CA ARG A 601 -10.11 -4.44 -26.72
C ARG A 601 -9.23 -3.42 -27.41
N TYR A 602 -7.98 -3.79 -27.63
CA TYR A 602 -6.98 -3.00 -28.34
C TYR A 602 -6.29 -3.87 -29.37
N TRP A 603 -5.91 -3.27 -30.49
CA TRP A 603 -5.20 -3.95 -31.56
C TRP A 603 -3.83 -3.29 -31.79
N LYS A 604 -2.87 -4.09 -32.24
CA LYS A 604 -1.53 -3.63 -32.61
C LYS A 604 -1.01 -4.47 -33.79
N VAL A 605 -0.43 -3.82 -34.78
CA VAL A 605 0.20 -4.43 -35.95
C VAL A 605 1.65 -3.97 -35.99
N ILE A 606 2.58 -4.92 -35.94
CA ILE A 606 4.02 -4.66 -36.02
C ILE A 606 4.46 -5.01 -37.43
N VAL A 607 5.14 -4.09 -38.10
CA VAL A 607 5.67 -4.27 -39.45
C VAL A 607 7.18 -4.12 -39.42
N ALA A 608 7.87 -5.18 -39.84
CA ALA A 608 9.33 -5.25 -39.95
C ALA A 608 9.74 -5.50 -41.40
N ARG A 609 10.98 -5.16 -41.76
CA ARG A 609 11.56 -5.48 -43.06
C ARG A 609 12.48 -6.69 -42.96
N ALA A 610 12.24 -7.70 -43.79
CA ALA A 610 13.10 -8.87 -43.95
C ALA A 610 13.58 -8.95 -45.40
N GLY A 611 14.81 -8.49 -45.67
CA GLY A 611 15.33 -8.39 -47.04
C GLY A 611 14.56 -7.35 -47.87
N ASP A 612 13.99 -7.75 -49.00
CA ASP A 612 13.16 -6.88 -49.86
C ASP A 612 11.64 -7.05 -49.63
N ALA A 613 11.26 -7.72 -48.54
CA ALA A 613 9.86 -7.96 -48.17
C ALA A 613 9.51 -7.39 -46.79
N LEU A 614 8.22 -7.14 -46.57
CA LEU A 614 7.66 -6.79 -45.28
C LEU A 614 7.10 -8.02 -44.56
N GLN A 615 7.25 -8.06 -43.24
CA GLN A 615 6.56 -9.00 -42.35
C GLN A 615 5.63 -8.20 -41.43
N ALA A 616 4.40 -8.68 -41.25
CA ALA A 616 3.40 -8.02 -40.42
C ALA A 616 2.80 -8.99 -39.39
N PHE A 617 2.71 -8.55 -38.14
CA PHE A 617 2.20 -9.34 -37.01
C PHE A 617 1.08 -8.58 -36.31
N GLY A 618 -0.14 -9.13 -36.32
CA GLY A 618 -1.32 -8.51 -35.74
C GLY A 618 -1.75 -9.15 -34.43
N PHE A 619 -2.06 -8.32 -33.44
CA PHE A 619 -2.50 -8.72 -32.11
C PHE A 619 -3.79 -8.02 -31.74
N VAL A 620 -4.66 -8.70 -30.99
CA VAL A 620 -5.81 -8.12 -30.31
C VAL A 620 -5.77 -8.56 -28.85
N LEU A 621 -5.74 -7.60 -27.94
CA LEU A 621 -5.67 -7.82 -26.50
C LEU A 621 -6.94 -7.25 -25.83
N GLU A 622 -7.43 -7.91 -24.79
CA GLU A 622 -8.64 -7.53 -24.07
C GLU A 622 -8.34 -7.16 -22.62
N GLN A 623 -8.94 -6.06 -22.14
CA GLN A 623 -8.92 -5.67 -20.73
C GLN A 623 -10.21 -6.09 -20.02
N ASP A 624 -10.09 -6.55 -18.77
CA ASP A 624 -11.24 -6.89 -17.94
C ASP A 624 -11.77 -5.65 -17.20
N LEU A 625 -13.02 -5.29 -17.49
CA LEU A 625 -13.74 -4.17 -16.87
C LEU A 625 -14.71 -4.61 -15.76
N GLY A 626 -14.76 -5.90 -15.39
CA GLY A 626 -15.70 -6.44 -14.41
C GLY A 626 -15.60 -5.82 -13.02
N GLY A 627 -14.40 -5.36 -12.64
CA GLY A 627 -14.15 -4.62 -11.39
C GLY A 627 -14.42 -3.12 -11.46
N VAL A 628 -14.83 -2.60 -12.62
CA VAL A 628 -15.11 -1.17 -12.81
C VAL A 628 -16.62 -0.93 -12.67
N PRO A 629 -17.08 -0.06 -11.76
CA PRO A 629 -18.49 0.28 -11.62
C PRO A 629 -18.91 1.19 -12.78
N LEU A 630 -19.14 0.59 -13.94
CA LEU A 630 -19.48 1.31 -15.18
C LEU A 630 -20.87 1.99 -15.10
N GLU A 631 -21.76 1.58 -14.17
CA GLU A 631 -23.12 2.14 -13.97
C GLU A 631 -23.51 2.26 -12.48
N PHE A 632 -24.61 2.96 -12.16
CA PHE A 632 -25.16 3.08 -10.80
C PHE A 632 -25.70 1.73 -10.32
N VAL A 633 -25.17 1.23 -9.20
CA VAL A 633 -25.54 -0.08 -8.64
C VAL A 633 -26.07 0.13 -7.22
N ILE A 634 -27.30 -0.34 -6.96
CA ILE A 634 -27.88 -0.40 -5.61
C ILE A 634 -27.32 -1.64 -4.91
N ASP A 635 -26.75 -1.48 -3.72
CA ASP A 635 -26.15 -2.57 -2.94
C ASP A 635 -27.19 -3.57 -2.40
N ALA A 636 -26.74 -4.79 -2.10
CA ALA A 636 -27.60 -5.91 -1.68
C ALA A 636 -28.55 -5.62 -0.48
N PRO A 637 -28.14 -4.89 0.57
CA PRO A 637 -29.04 -4.56 1.69
C PRO A 637 -30.18 -3.62 1.29
N TRP A 638 -29.94 -2.76 0.29
CA TRP A 638 -30.91 -1.78 -0.20
C TRP A 638 -31.80 -2.36 -1.30
N ARG A 639 -31.31 -3.33 -2.09
CA ARG A 639 -32.15 -4.09 -3.03
C ARG A 639 -33.29 -4.82 -2.33
N GLN A 640 -33.06 -5.35 -1.12
CA GLN A 640 -34.10 -6.02 -0.34
C GLN A 640 -35.16 -5.07 0.21
N ARG A 641 -34.90 -3.76 0.20
CA ARG A 641 -35.77 -2.69 0.69
C ARG A 641 -36.31 -1.81 -0.43
N LEU A 642 -36.02 -2.18 -1.68
CA LEU A 642 -36.47 -1.46 -2.85
C LEU A 642 -37.97 -1.70 -3.01
N VAL A 643 -38.74 -0.63 -2.91
CA VAL A 643 -40.19 -0.60 -3.13
C VAL A 643 -40.50 0.29 -4.32
N SER A 644 -41.62 0.05 -4.98
CA SER A 644 -42.05 0.84 -6.12
C SER A 644 -42.56 2.21 -5.76
N LEU A 645 -42.51 3.13 -6.72
CA LEU A 645 -43.12 4.44 -6.59
C LEU A 645 -44.63 4.31 -6.37
N SER A 646 -45.30 3.37 -7.06
CA SER A 646 -46.71 3.03 -6.80
C SER A 646 -46.90 2.47 -5.39
N GLY A 647 -46.00 1.60 -4.92
CA GLY A 647 -46.02 1.06 -3.57
C GLY A 647 -45.84 2.14 -2.50
N ILE A 648 -45.00 3.15 -2.75
CA ILE A 648 -44.83 4.31 -1.87
C ILE A 648 -46.10 5.17 -1.84
N GLU A 649 -46.72 5.42 -2.99
CA GLU A 649 -48.00 6.15 -3.05
C GLU A 649 -49.08 5.40 -2.26
N GLU A 650 -49.15 4.08 -2.37
CA GLU A 650 -50.09 3.23 -1.64
C GLU A 650 -49.81 3.22 -0.13
N GLU A 651 -48.56 3.02 0.30
CA GLU A 651 -48.16 3.07 1.71
C GLU A 651 -48.41 4.46 2.34
N CYS A 652 -48.29 5.52 1.54
CA CYS A 652 -48.60 6.87 1.95
C CYS A 652 -50.10 7.21 1.85
N GLY A 653 -50.98 6.24 1.58
CA GLY A 653 -52.43 6.44 1.53
C GLY A 653 -52.90 7.30 0.35
N GLN A 654 -52.15 7.32 -0.75
CA GLN A 654 -52.40 8.09 -1.97
C GLN A 654 -52.53 9.61 -1.75
N LEU A 655 -51.88 10.12 -0.70
CA LEU A 655 -51.85 11.55 -0.38
C LEU A 655 -51.19 12.40 -1.48
N PHE A 656 -50.37 11.78 -2.32
CA PHE A 656 -49.72 12.39 -3.47
C PHE A 656 -49.55 11.35 -4.58
N THR A 657 -49.28 11.82 -5.79
CA THR A 657 -48.88 10.99 -6.93
C THR A 657 -47.62 11.56 -7.57
N PHE A 658 -46.70 10.68 -7.93
CA PHE A 658 -45.53 10.96 -8.75
C PHE A 658 -45.95 11.16 -10.21
N ALA A 659 -45.19 11.97 -10.93
CA ALA A 659 -45.44 12.21 -12.34
C ALA A 659 -45.26 10.92 -13.16
N GLU A 660 -46.03 10.78 -14.23
CA GLU A 660 -46.04 9.58 -15.09
C GLU A 660 -44.63 9.25 -15.63
N VAL A 661 -43.81 10.25 -15.95
CA VAL A 661 -42.42 10.06 -16.40
C VAL A 661 -41.52 9.40 -15.33
N LEU A 662 -41.85 9.55 -14.05
CA LEU A 662 -41.12 8.91 -12.95
C LEU A 662 -41.59 7.47 -12.76
N HIS A 663 -42.90 7.22 -12.88
CA HIS A 663 -43.47 5.87 -12.92
C HIS A 663 -42.94 5.06 -14.12
N GLU A 664 -42.80 5.69 -15.29
CA GLU A 664 -42.17 5.09 -16.47
C GLU A 664 -40.68 4.76 -16.27
N ALA A 665 -40.02 5.48 -15.37
CA ALA A 665 -38.61 5.31 -15.03
C ALA A 665 -38.37 4.43 -13.78
N ASP A 666 -39.44 3.94 -13.13
CA ASP A 666 -39.33 3.11 -11.93
C ASP A 666 -38.60 1.78 -12.22
N GLN A 667 -37.67 1.43 -11.34
CA GLN A 667 -36.83 0.23 -11.44
C GLN A 667 -37.21 -0.86 -10.44
N ALA A 668 -38.20 -0.61 -9.58
CA ALA A 668 -38.62 -1.51 -8.50
C ALA A 668 -39.81 -2.41 -8.87
N GLU A 669 -40.73 -1.95 -9.73
CA GLU A 669 -41.74 -2.83 -10.34
C GLU A 669 -41.15 -3.46 -11.60
N GLU A 670 -41.21 -4.77 -11.73
CA GLU A 670 -40.85 -5.45 -12.97
C GLU A 670 -41.74 -4.96 -14.12
N GLY A 671 -41.28 -3.92 -14.83
CA GLY A 671 -42.17 -3.28 -15.78
C GLY A 671 -41.71 -1.97 -16.40
N ALA A 672 -40.44 -1.81 -16.76
CA ALA A 672 -39.97 -0.81 -17.74
C ALA A 672 -38.60 -1.16 -18.34
N GLY A 673 -37.69 -1.74 -17.54
CA GLY A 673 -36.39 -2.23 -18.01
C GLY A 673 -36.50 -3.28 -19.14
N GLN A 674 -37.55 -4.12 -19.11
CA GLN A 674 -37.80 -5.05 -20.22
C GLN A 674 -38.39 -4.40 -21.48
N ARG A 675 -38.99 -3.20 -21.43
CA ARG A 675 -39.45 -2.50 -22.64
C ARG A 675 -38.28 -1.88 -23.41
N VAL A 676 -37.25 -1.43 -22.69
CA VAL A 676 -35.96 -1.04 -23.26
C VAL A 676 -35.24 -2.26 -23.82
N MET A 677 -35.21 -3.38 -23.08
CA MET A 677 -34.62 -4.64 -23.58
C MET A 677 -35.42 -5.28 -24.73
N LYS A 678 -36.76 -5.14 -24.78
CA LYS A 678 -37.58 -5.62 -25.91
C LYS A 678 -37.46 -4.75 -27.15
N ARG A 679 -37.20 -3.44 -27.04
CA ARG A 679 -36.85 -2.58 -28.19
C ARG A 679 -35.48 -2.91 -28.77
N VAL A 680 -34.57 -3.43 -27.94
CA VAL A 680 -33.25 -3.93 -28.34
C VAL A 680 -33.35 -5.36 -28.90
N ALA A 681 -34.16 -6.25 -28.31
CA ALA A 681 -34.36 -7.62 -28.78
C ALA A 681 -35.23 -7.72 -30.05
N ALA A 682 -36.15 -6.78 -30.29
CA ALA A 682 -36.98 -6.76 -31.50
C ALA A 682 -36.25 -6.30 -32.77
N ARG A 683 -34.96 -5.93 -32.68
CA ARG A 683 -34.10 -5.71 -33.85
C ARG A 683 -33.30 -6.95 -34.27
N THR A 684 -33.40 -8.06 -33.54
CA THR A 684 -32.47 -9.18 -33.69
C THR A 684 -33.08 -10.51 -34.08
N GLU A 685 -34.38 -10.61 -34.41
CA GLU A 685 -34.93 -11.88 -34.89
C GLU A 685 -35.88 -11.77 -36.09
N ALA A 686 -35.45 -12.39 -37.20
CA ALA A 686 -36.26 -13.21 -38.12
C ALA A 686 -35.32 -14.17 -38.90
N PRO A 687 -35.79 -15.29 -39.49
CA PRO A 687 -35.87 -16.58 -38.79
C PRO A 687 -35.33 -17.78 -39.61
N ALA A 688 -34.95 -18.87 -38.93
CA ALA A 688 -35.00 -20.27 -39.40
C ALA A 688 -34.49 -21.14 -38.23
N GLY A 689 -34.97 -22.32 -37.90
CA GLY A 689 -35.86 -23.30 -38.51
C GLY A 689 -35.63 -24.58 -37.71
N ARG A 690 -36.69 -25.33 -37.42
CA ARG A 690 -36.68 -26.54 -36.57
C ARG A 690 -35.71 -27.61 -37.08
N GLY A 691 -35.01 -28.26 -36.15
CA GLY A 691 -34.34 -29.54 -36.37
C GLY A 691 -33.60 -29.99 -35.12
N GLY A 692 -34.24 -30.84 -34.31
CA GLY A 692 -33.58 -31.47 -33.16
C GLY A 692 -32.58 -32.54 -33.60
N VAL A 693 -31.46 -32.64 -32.88
CA VAL A 693 -30.59 -33.83 -32.87
C VAL A 693 -30.01 -33.96 -31.45
N GLU A 694 -30.13 -35.16 -30.89
CA GLU A 694 -29.54 -35.59 -29.63
C GLU A 694 -28.01 -35.44 -29.62
N ALA A 695 -27.44 -35.13 -28.45
CA ALA A 695 -25.99 -35.05 -28.26
C ALA A 695 -25.36 -36.46 -28.30
N PRO A 696 -24.29 -36.70 -29.09
CA PRO A 696 -23.61 -37.98 -29.08
C PRO A 696 -22.67 -38.10 -27.88
N ALA A 697 -22.70 -39.28 -27.25
CA ALA A 697 -21.70 -39.74 -26.30
C ALA A 697 -20.30 -39.69 -26.93
N LEU A 698 -19.42 -38.86 -26.37
CA LEU A 698 -18.02 -38.79 -26.77
C LEU A 698 -17.26 -40.03 -26.29
N LEU A 699 -16.71 -40.76 -27.26
CA LEU A 699 -15.72 -41.81 -27.11
C LEU A 699 -14.57 -41.34 -26.19
N ARG A 700 -14.36 -42.03 -25.07
CA ARG A 700 -13.16 -41.85 -24.23
C ARG A 700 -11.96 -42.38 -25.01
N SER A 701 -11.05 -41.49 -25.42
CA SER A 701 -9.72 -41.90 -25.87
C SER A 701 -8.94 -42.48 -24.67
N GLU A 702 -8.34 -43.66 -24.83
CA GLU A 702 -7.51 -44.30 -23.80
C GLU A 702 -6.27 -43.43 -23.48
N ALA A 703 -6.36 -42.61 -22.45
CA ALA A 703 -5.26 -41.78 -21.97
C ALA A 703 -4.12 -42.66 -21.41
N LYS A 704 -2.88 -42.39 -21.83
CA LYS A 704 -1.70 -43.23 -21.57
C LYS A 704 -1.18 -43.19 -20.13
N ALA A 705 -1.54 -42.16 -19.35
CA ALA A 705 -1.22 -42.03 -17.92
C ALA A 705 -2.28 -41.18 -17.21
N GLY A 706 -2.49 -41.38 -15.90
CA GLY A 706 -3.31 -40.52 -15.05
C GLY A 706 -2.44 -39.74 -14.08
N ILE A 707 -2.62 -38.41 -13.99
CA ILE A 707 -1.82 -37.54 -13.10
C ILE A 707 -2.75 -36.64 -12.29
N VAL A 708 -2.61 -36.68 -10.97
CA VAL A 708 -3.33 -35.79 -10.05
C VAL A 708 -2.35 -34.79 -9.44
N PHE A 709 -2.61 -33.51 -9.68
CA PHE A 709 -1.90 -32.39 -9.06
C PHE A 709 -2.60 -31.95 -7.78
N ILE A 710 -1.83 -31.58 -6.76
CA ILE A 710 -2.34 -31.02 -5.50
C ILE A 710 -1.56 -29.75 -5.17
N HIS A 711 -2.24 -28.61 -5.13
CA HIS A 711 -1.63 -27.31 -4.84
C HIS A 711 -1.35 -27.12 -3.34
N GLY A 712 -0.46 -26.16 -3.04
CA GLY A 712 -0.06 -25.78 -1.68
C GLY A 712 -1.00 -24.80 -0.99
N ILE A 713 -0.58 -24.28 0.16
CA ILE A 713 -1.33 -23.34 1.03
C ILE A 713 -1.86 -22.10 0.30
N SER A 714 -2.71 -21.33 0.98
CA SER A 714 -3.29 -20.06 0.53
C SER A 714 -4.42 -20.21 -0.48
N ASN A 715 -5.10 -19.11 -0.79
CA ASN A 715 -6.11 -19.07 -1.84
C ASN A 715 -5.43 -19.17 -3.21
N HIS A 716 -6.10 -19.77 -4.18
CA HIS A 716 -5.60 -19.94 -5.56
C HIS A 716 -6.65 -19.46 -6.57
N PRO A 717 -6.30 -19.20 -7.84
CA PRO A 717 -7.23 -18.81 -8.87
C PRO A 717 -8.04 -19.99 -9.33
N ALA A 718 -8.99 -19.73 -10.22
CA ALA A 718 -9.87 -20.76 -10.73
C ALA A 718 -9.08 -22.05 -11.12
N PRO A 719 -9.60 -23.24 -10.79
CA PRO A 719 -8.87 -24.51 -10.89
C PRO A 719 -8.28 -24.76 -12.29
N GLU A 720 -8.93 -24.27 -13.34
CA GLU A 720 -8.48 -24.37 -14.73
C GLU A 720 -7.15 -23.62 -14.94
N ILE A 721 -6.98 -22.47 -14.28
CA ILE A 721 -5.79 -21.63 -14.35
C ILE A 721 -4.64 -22.29 -13.61
N VAL A 722 -4.91 -22.80 -12.40
CA VAL A 722 -3.89 -23.50 -11.61
C VAL A 722 -3.40 -24.73 -12.38
N LEU A 723 -4.31 -25.54 -12.91
CA LEU A 723 -3.95 -26.71 -13.72
C LEU A 723 -3.18 -26.30 -14.98
N GLY A 724 -3.59 -25.23 -15.65
CA GLY A 724 -2.89 -24.65 -16.79
C GLY A 724 -1.46 -24.22 -16.46
N ASN A 725 -1.25 -23.60 -15.29
CA ASN A 725 0.07 -23.16 -14.83
C ASN A 725 0.99 -24.35 -14.54
N TRP A 726 0.49 -25.40 -13.86
CA TRP A 726 1.22 -26.64 -13.66
C TRP A 726 1.68 -27.24 -14.98
N LYS A 727 0.76 -27.41 -15.94
CA LYS A 727 1.08 -27.98 -17.26
C LYS A 727 2.07 -27.13 -18.03
N SER A 728 1.90 -25.80 -18.01
CA SER A 728 2.77 -24.87 -18.72
C SER A 728 4.19 -24.86 -18.15
N ALA A 729 4.33 -24.86 -16.81
CA ALA A 729 5.63 -24.90 -16.16
C ALA A 729 6.35 -26.23 -16.37
N ILE A 730 5.63 -27.36 -16.32
CA ILE A 730 6.19 -28.68 -16.65
C ILE A 730 6.62 -28.75 -18.12
N LYS A 731 5.82 -28.18 -19.02
CA LYS A 731 6.15 -28.08 -20.46
C LYS A 731 7.38 -27.22 -20.70
N ALA A 732 7.51 -26.10 -19.99
CA ALA A 732 8.70 -25.24 -20.07
C ALA A 732 9.97 -25.97 -19.62
N GLY A 733 9.87 -26.86 -18.63
CA GLY A 733 10.97 -27.76 -18.23
C GLY A 733 11.27 -28.92 -19.20
N GLY A 734 10.45 -29.11 -20.24
CA GLY A 734 10.72 -30.08 -21.32
C GLY A 734 9.92 -31.37 -21.28
N THR A 735 8.77 -31.41 -20.58
CA THR A 735 7.80 -32.52 -20.66
C THR A 735 6.41 -31.99 -21.02
N ASP A 736 5.90 -32.32 -22.20
CA ASP A 736 4.54 -31.96 -22.61
C ASP A 736 3.56 -33.09 -22.24
N LEU A 737 2.78 -32.87 -21.18
CA LEU A 737 1.82 -33.86 -20.65
C LEU A 737 0.65 -34.13 -21.60
N ASP A 738 0.22 -33.12 -22.36
CA ASP A 738 -0.85 -33.28 -23.34
C ASP A 738 -0.38 -34.12 -24.52
N ALA A 739 0.83 -33.83 -25.01
CA ALA A 739 1.47 -34.64 -26.06
C ALA A 739 1.76 -36.08 -25.60
N ALA A 740 2.04 -36.28 -24.30
CA ALA A 740 2.19 -37.59 -23.69
C ALA A 740 0.86 -38.36 -23.56
N GLY A 741 -0.28 -37.71 -23.81
CA GLY A 741 -1.62 -38.30 -23.66
C GLY A 741 -1.99 -38.56 -22.20
N ALA A 742 -1.50 -37.74 -21.27
CA ALA A 742 -1.81 -37.85 -19.85
C ALA A 742 -3.19 -37.23 -19.52
N ASP A 743 -3.99 -37.94 -18.73
CA ASP A 743 -5.21 -37.44 -18.09
C ASP A 743 -4.82 -36.69 -16.82
N THR A 744 -4.71 -35.36 -16.92
CA THR A 744 -4.29 -34.49 -15.83
C THR A 744 -5.48 -33.90 -15.08
N ARG A 745 -5.51 -34.05 -13.76
CA ARG A 745 -6.53 -33.47 -12.86
C ARG A 745 -5.86 -32.62 -11.77
N LEU A 746 -6.58 -31.65 -11.23
CA LEU A 746 -6.14 -30.83 -10.10
C LEU A 746 -7.11 -31.01 -8.93
N LEU A 747 -6.61 -31.47 -7.78
CA LEU A 747 -7.32 -31.32 -6.52
C LEU A 747 -7.28 -29.84 -6.12
N TYR A 748 -8.36 -29.14 -6.43
CA TYR A 748 -8.58 -27.78 -5.99
C TYR A 748 -9.35 -27.79 -4.66
N TRP A 749 -8.67 -27.36 -3.60
CA TRP A 749 -9.23 -27.35 -2.25
C TRP A 749 -9.43 -25.94 -1.68
N ALA A 750 -8.90 -24.89 -2.34
CA ALA A 750 -9.00 -23.53 -1.84
C ALA A 750 -10.46 -23.06 -1.63
N ASP A 751 -11.41 -23.50 -2.46
CA ASP A 751 -12.84 -23.17 -2.27
C ASP A 751 -13.47 -23.74 -1.00
N VAL A 752 -12.83 -24.73 -0.35
CA VAL A 752 -13.26 -25.27 0.95
C VAL A 752 -12.95 -24.28 2.09
N LEU A 753 -11.88 -23.50 1.96
CA LEU A 753 -11.40 -22.56 2.99
C LEU A 753 -11.69 -21.09 2.65
N TYR A 754 -11.84 -20.76 1.37
CA TYR A 754 -12.00 -19.42 0.85
C TYR A 754 -13.35 -19.21 0.14
N SER A 755 -13.92 -18.02 0.30
CA SER A 755 -15.26 -17.67 -0.20
C SER A 755 -15.33 -17.59 -1.72
N ALA A 756 -14.25 -17.15 -2.38
CA ALA A 756 -14.09 -17.11 -3.83
C ALA A 756 -12.63 -17.43 -4.23
N PRO A 757 -12.39 -17.99 -5.44
CA PRO A 757 -11.04 -18.16 -5.98
C PRO A 757 -10.29 -16.82 -6.00
N LEU A 758 -9.01 -16.90 -5.69
CA LEU A 758 -8.08 -15.79 -5.77
C LEU A 758 -8.06 -15.26 -7.21
N VAL A 759 -8.40 -14.01 -7.45
CA VAL A 759 -8.26 -13.48 -8.82
C VAL A 759 -6.77 -13.49 -9.15
N VAL A 760 -6.34 -14.01 -10.32
CA VAL A 760 -4.91 -14.25 -10.69
C VAL A 760 -3.98 -13.09 -10.33
N ARG A 761 -4.50 -11.87 -10.34
CA ARG A 761 -3.87 -10.62 -9.89
C ARG A 761 -3.29 -10.64 -8.47
N GLU A 762 -3.86 -11.41 -7.53
CA GLU A 762 -3.41 -11.52 -6.13
C GLU A 762 -2.36 -12.64 -5.93
N LEU A 763 -2.17 -13.54 -6.90
CA LEU A 763 -1.26 -14.70 -6.76
C LEU A 763 0.22 -14.30 -6.71
N VAL A 764 0.55 -13.11 -7.24
CA VAL A 764 1.93 -12.60 -7.27
C VAL A 764 2.25 -11.76 -6.01
N GLY A 765 1.23 -11.39 -5.22
CA GLY A 765 1.41 -10.62 -3.98
C GLY A 765 1.76 -11.46 -2.74
N GLY A 766 1.48 -12.77 -2.76
CA GLY A 766 1.63 -13.63 -1.59
C GLY A 766 3.08 -13.84 -1.14
N THR A 767 4.02 -13.92 -2.08
CA THR A 767 5.43 -14.21 -1.78
C THR A 767 6.19 -12.97 -1.30
N VAL A 768 5.81 -11.78 -1.77
CA VAL A 768 6.36 -10.49 -1.30
C VAL A 768 5.78 -10.13 0.08
N ALA A 769 4.49 -10.39 0.30
CA ALA A 769 3.87 -10.20 1.62
C ALA A 769 4.50 -11.09 2.71
N ALA A 770 4.93 -12.31 2.35
CA ALA A 770 5.65 -13.20 3.26
C ALA A 770 7.08 -12.69 3.58
N LEU A 771 7.76 -12.07 2.61
CA LEU A 771 9.09 -11.43 2.78
C LEU A 771 9.00 -10.12 3.57
N GLU A 772 7.97 -9.31 3.34
CA GLU A 772 7.70 -8.09 4.11
C GLU A 772 7.25 -8.43 5.55
N ALA A 773 6.53 -9.53 5.77
CA ALA A 773 6.21 -10.03 7.10
C ALA A 773 7.43 -10.57 7.86
N LEU A 774 8.38 -11.22 7.17
CA LEU A 774 9.69 -11.63 7.72
C LEU A 774 10.53 -10.43 8.16
N ALA A 775 10.46 -9.32 7.41
CA ALA A 775 11.20 -8.09 7.70
C ALA A 775 10.50 -7.18 8.74
N ALA A 776 9.18 -7.35 8.94
CA ALA A 776 8.36 -6.50 9.81
C ALA A 776 8.11 -7.07 11.21
N GLU A 777 8.53 -8.31 11.51
CA GLU A 777 8.45 -8.90 12.85
C GLU A 777 9.80 -8.82 13.58
N ASP A 778 9.80 -8.18 14.75
CA ASP A 778 10.95 -8.10 15.66
C ASP A 778 11.43 -9.52 16.07
N VAL A 779 12.40 -10.06 15.34
CA VAL A 779 13.25 -11.15 15.82
C VAL A 779 14.18 -10.56 16.88
N VAL A 780 13.84 -10.77 18.16
CA VAL A 780 14.77 -10.45 19.26
C VAL A 780 15.95 -11.43 19.15
N LEU A 781 17.07 -10.95 18.61
CA LEU A 781 18.31 -11.71 18.57
C LEU A 781 18.81 -11.95 20.01
N PRO A 782 19.26 -13.16 20.37
CA PRO A 782 19.85 -13.41 21.68
C PRO A 782 21.08 -12.51 21.88
N GLU A 783 21.23 -11.94 23.09
CA GLU A 783 22.41 -11.13 23.43
C GLU A 783 23.65 -12.02 23.62
N GLY A 784 24.34 -12.29 22.51
CA GLY A 784 25.66 -12.94 22.49
C GLY A 784 25.65 -14.45 22.76
N GLY A 785 26.74 -15.12 22.32
CA GLY A 785 26.93 -16.57 22.41
C GLY A 785 26.92 -17.27 21.04
N GLU A 786 27.23 -18.57 21.04
CA GLU A 786 27.33 -19.41 19.82
C GLU A 786 26.04 -19.37 18.98
N GLU A 787 24.90 -19.14 19.62
CA GLU A 787 23.57 -19.06 19.01
C GLU A 787 23.33 -17.73 18.27
N ALA A 788 23.87 -16.62 18.79
CA ALA A 788 23.79 -15.30 18.13
C ALA A 788 24.72 -15.21 16.90
N GLU A 789 25.91 -15.81 16.97
CA GLU A 789 26.84 -15.92 15.84
C GLU A 789 26.28 -16.82 14.73
N ARG A 790 25.63 -17.93 15.09
CA ARG A 790 24.93 -18.81 14.13
C ARG A 790 23.74 -18.11 13.45
N MET A 791 22.97 -17.32 14.19
CA MET A 791 21.83 -16.54 13.66
C MET A 791 22.29 -15.43 12.70
N ALA A 792 23.37 -14.74 13.03
CA ALA A 792 23.98 -13.75 12.14
C ALA A 792 24.44 -14.37 10.82
N SER A 793 25.05 -15.57 10.87
CA SER A 793 25.51 -16.31 9.68
C SER A 793 24.35 -16.75 8.76
N LEU A 794 23.20 -17.13 9.33
CA LEU A 794 21.98 -17.48 8.57
C LEU A 794 21.35 -16.26 7.88
N VAL A 795 21.22 -15.14 8.60
CA VAL A 795 20.74 -13.86 8.05
C VAL A 795 21.67 -13.38 6.95
N GLU A 796 22.99 -13.52 7.13
CA GLU A 796 24.00 -13.17 6.13
C GLU A 796 23.98 -14.13 4.92
N ALA A 797 23.70 -15.42 5.11
CA ALA A 797 23.53 -16.38 4.01
C ALA A 797 22.29 -16.08 3.16
N ILE A 798 21.16 -15.74 3.80
CA ILE A 798 19.93 -15.30 3.12
C ILE A 798 20.14 -13.98 2.40
N SER A 799 20.87 -13.04 3.02
CA SER A 799 21.18 -11.72 2.45
C SER A 799 22.20 -11.78 1.30
N ARG A 800 23.12 -12.76 1.29
CA ARG A 800 24.08 -12.99 0.19
C ARG A 800 23.44 -13.57 -1.07
N HIS A 801 22.31 -14.28 -0.94
CA HIS A 801 21.61 -14.89 -2.08
C HIS A 801 20.44 -14.05 -2.60
N THR A 802 20.13 -12.92 -1.94
CA THR A 802 19.22 -11.89 -2.47
C THR A 802 20.02 -10.92 -3.35
N MET A 803 19.66 -10.86 -4.63
CA MET A 803 20.39 -10.18 -5.70
C MET A 803 20.80 -8.73 -5.37
N THR A 804 22.08 -8.42 -5.49
CA THR A 804 22.59 -7.03 -5.54
C THR A 804 22.83 -6.63 -7.00
N VAL A 805 22.02 -5.72 -7.53
CA VAL A 805 22.32 -5.02 -8.79
C VAL A 805 23.23 -3.84 -8.46
N ARG A 806 24.49 -3.89 -8.89
CA ARG A 806 25.39 -2.74 -8.90
C ARG A 806 25.82 -2.48 -10.34
N ASN A 807 25.62 -1.26 -10.81
CA ASN A 807 26.10 -0.76 -12.11
C ASN A 807 25.68 -1.58 -13.34
N GLY A 808 24.47 -2.17 -13.34
CA GLY A 808 23.87 -2.72 -14.56
C GLY A 808 24.50 -4.02 -15.12
N GLU A 809 25.46 -4.64 -14.44
CA GLU A 809 25.95 -5.98 -14.80
C GLU A 809 25.58 -7.03 -13.74
N VAL A 810 25.10 -8.19 -14.19
CA VAL A 810 24.90 -9.38 -13.36
C VAL A 810 26.26 -10.04 -13.15
N VAL A 811 26.92 -9.76 -12.02
CA VAL A 811 28.14 -10.47 -11.65
C VAL A 811 27.74 -11.85 -11.09
N ARG A 812 28.02 -12.91 -11.84
CA ARG A 812 28.01 -14.30 -11.32
C ARG A 812 29.34 -14.54 -10.60
N GLU A 813 29.34 -14.56 -9.28
CA GLU A 813 30.41 -15.25 -8.55
C GLU A 813 30.12 -16.75 -8.56
N ALA A 814 30.83 -17.45 -9.45
CA ALA A 814 31.01 -18.88 -9.36
C ALA A 814 32.12 -19.16 -8.34
N ASP A 815 31.76 -19.72 -7.19
CA ASP A 815 32.60 -20.70 -6.52
C ASP A 815 31.72 -21.61 -5.64
N ALA A 816 31.45 -22.79 -6.19
CA ALA A 816 30.84 -23.91 -5.48
C ALA A 816 31.86 -24.49 -4.49
N GLY A 817 32.04 -23.84 -3.35
CA GLY A 817 32.81 -24.32 -2.21
C GLY A 817 31.90 -24.79 -1.09
N THR A 818 31.66 -26.11 -1.00
CA THR A 818 31.14 -26.87 0.16
C THR A 818 30.19 -26.10 1.08
N VAL A 819 28.89 -26.10 0.76
CA VAL A 819 27.84 -25.71 1.70
C VAL A 819 27.79 -26.74 2.82
N GLN A 820 28.40 -26.39 3.95
CA GLN A 820 28.34 -27.14 5.20
C GLN A 820 26.89 -27.20 5.69
N GLU A 821 26.50 -28.38 6.19
CA GLU A 821 25.18 -28.68 6.76
C GLU A 821 24.68 -27.56 7.69
N LEU A 822 23.48 -27.03 7.43
CA LEU A 822 22.80 -26.08 8.33
C LEU A 822 22.45 -26.82 9.63
N PRO A 823 23.00 -26.44 10.81
CA PRO A 823 22.62 -27.07 12.06
C PRO A 823 21.39 -26.38 12.65
N PHE A 824 20.31 -27.15 12.81
CA PHE A 824 19.12 -26.88 13.65
C PHE A 824 18.29 -25.62 13.31
N VAL A 825 16.99 -25.81 13.02
CA VAL A 825 16.05 -24.72 12.76
C VAL A 825 15.55 -24.09 14.08
N PRO A 826 15.75 -22.78 14.30
CA PRO A 826 15.34 -22.11 15.54
C PRO A 826 13.80 -21.96 15.69
N ASP A 827 13.29 -22.03 16.93
CA ASP A 827 11.86 -21.89 17.31
C ASP A 827 11.14 -20.64 16.77
N PHE A 828 11.85 -19.59 16.35
CA PHE A 828 11.20 -18.40 15.76
C PHE A 828 10.79 -18.66 14.30
N ILE A 829 11.49 -19.53 13.56
CA ILE A 829 11.09 -19.95 12.22
C ILE A 829 9.83 -20.80 12.31
N GLU A 830 9.73 -21.67 13.32
CA GLU A 830 8.49 -22.39 13.67
C GLU A 830 7.34 -21.39 13.97
N ARG A 831 7.62 -20.27 14.66
CA ARG A 831 6.64 -19.21 14.94
C ARG A 831 6.26 -18.36 13.71
N PHE A 832 7.19 -18.05 12.82
CA PHE A 832 6.94 -17.40 11.53
C PHE A 832 6.07 -18.30 10.63
N PHE A 833 6.39 -19.60 10.59
CA PHE A 833 5.58 -20.63 9.95
C PHE A 833 4.17 -20.67 10.51
N MET A 834 4.01 -20.57 11.82
CA MET A 834 2.68 -20.60 12.44
C MET A 834 1.82 -19.40 12.00
N ARG A 835 2.34 -18.18 11.82
CA ARG A 835 1.46 -17.00 11.65
C ARG A 835 0.66 -16.91 10.34
N HIS A 836 1.20 -17.41 9.22
CA HIS A 836 0.51 -17.42 7.90
C HIS A 836 -0.11 -18.77 7.53
N LEU A 837 0.37 -19.84 8.16
CA LEU A 837 0.03 -21.22 7.87
C LEU A 837 -0.97 -21.80 8.89
N VAL A 838 -1.07 -21.19 10.09
CA VAL A 838 -1.96 -21.63 11.18
C VAL A 838 -3.40 -21.75 10.73
N ARG A 839 -3.93 -20.97 9.79
CA ARG A 839 -5.35 -21.17 9.46
C ARG A 839 -5.56 -22.42 8.61
N ASP A 840 -4.94 -22.53 7.44
CA ASP A 840 -5.26 -23.59 6.48
C ASP A 840 -4.79 -24.97 6.96
N VAL A 841 -3.56 -25.07 7.47
CA VAL A 841 -3.03 -26.35 7.99
C VAL A 841 -3.68 -26.75 9.30
N HIS A 842 -4.00 -25.81 10.20
CA HIS A 842 -4.80 -26.15 11.38
C HIS A 842 -6.20 -26.61 10.96
N HIS A 843 -6.88 -25.87 10.08
CA HIS A 843 -8.23 -26.22 9.66
C HIS A 843 -8.27 -27.63 9.05
N TYR A 844 -7.24 -28.02 8.29
CA TYR A 844 -7.11 -29.38 7.79
C TYR A 844 -6.73 -30.39 8.87
N LEU A 845 -5.63 -30.22 9.62
CA LEU A 845 -5.16 -31.22 10.60
C LEU A 845 -6.15 -31.44 11.76
N TYR A 846 -6.84 -30.38 12.19
CA TYR A 846 -7.86 -30.43 13.26
C TYR A 846 -9.28 -30.67 12.73
N ASP A 847 -9.44 -30.88 11.41
CA ASP A 847 -10.73 -31.09 10.75
C ASP A 847 -11.76 -30.02 11.17
N VAL A 848 -11.44 -28.73 11.06
CA VAL A 848 -12.33 -27.66 11.56
C VAL A 848 -13.66 -27.64 10.78
N ASP A 849 -14.76 -27.32 11.48
CA ASP A 849 -16.05 -27.02 10.84
C ASP A 849 -16.04 -25.57 10.34
N HIS A 850 -16.12 -25.37 9.02
CA HIS A 850 -15.88 -24.07 8.39
C HIS A 850 -16.94 -23.73 7.35
N GLU A 851 -17.38 -22.47 7.33
CA GLU A 851 -18.40 -21.95 6.41
C GLU A 851 -17.80 -20.85 5.53
N PRO A 852 -17.18 -21.19 4.39
CA PRO A 852 -16.53 -20.21 3.52
C PRO A 852 -17.54 -19.30 2.79
N ARG A 853 -18.80 -19.74 2.63
CA ARG A 853 -19.88 -18.99 1.97
C ARG A 853 -21.18 -19.20 2.75
N PRO A 854 -22.06 -18.20 2.85
CA PRO A 854 -23.35 -18.35 3.54
C PRO A 854 -24.13 -19.58 3.03
N GLY A 855 -24.47 -20.50 3.93
CA GLY A 855 -25.22 -21.72 3.61
C GLY A 855 -24.37 -22.88 3.05
N THR A 856 -23.05 -22.74 2.98
CA THR A 856 -22.13 -23.80 2.53
C THR A 856 -21.10 -24.09 3.60
N ARG A 857 -21.21 -25.24 4.29
CA ARG A 857 -20.38 -25.62 5.43
C ARG A 857 -19.66 -26.95 5.19
N TYR A 858 -18.40 -27.04 5.63
CA TYR A 858 -17.54 -28.20 5.42
C TYR A 858 -16.81 -28.60 6.70
N ARG A 859 -16.69 -29.91 6.93
CA ARG A 859 -15.62 -30.49 7.74
C ARG A 859 -14.36 -30.57 6.87
N VAL A 860 -13.40 -29.69 7.11
CA VAL A 860 -12.34 -29.36 6.14
C VAL A 860 -11.52 -30.59 5.73
N ARG A 861 -11.06 -31.41 6.68
CA ARG A 861 -10.26 -32.61 6.38
C ARG A 861 -11.10 -33.64 5.63
N GLN A 862 -12.33 -33.87 6.08
CA GLN A 862 -13.24 -34.85 5.49
C GLN A 862 -13.60 -34.49 4.05
N GLU A 863 -13.94 -33.23 3.79
CA GLU A 863 -14.34 -32.79 2.46
C GLU A 863 -13.17 -32.86 1.47
N ILE A 864 -11.98 -32.40 1.87
CA ILE A 864 -10.79 -32.45 1.02
C ILE A 864 -10.38 -33.90 0.74
N ARG A 865 -10.37 -34.78 1.76
CA ARG A 865 -10.13 -36.24 1.57
C ARG A 865 -11.17 -36.87 0.65
N ARG A 866 -12.46 -36.54 0.82
CA ARG A 866 -13.55 -37.05 -0.03
C ARG A 866 -13.35 -36.67 -1.49
N ARG A 867 -12.97 -35.42 -1.78
CA ARG A 867 -12.70 -34.94 -3.15
C ARG A 867 -11.51 -35.66 -3.78
N LEU A 868 -10.40 -35.78 -3.06
CA LEU A 868 -9.21 -36.48 -3.57
C LEU A 868 -9.49 -37.97 -3.81
N LEU A 869 -10.18 -38.63 -2.89
CA LEU A 869 -10.57 -40.03 -3.03
C LEU A 869 -11.47 -40.25 -4.25
N ALA A 870 -12.45 -39.38 -4.47
CA ALA A 870 -13.34 -39.44 -5.64
C ALA A 870 -12.55 -39.24 -6.94
N MET A 871 -11.62 -38.28 -6.96
CA MET A 871 -10.76 -38.00 -8.11
C MET A 871 -9.84 -39.17 -8.44
N LEU A 872 -9.21 -39.78 -7.43
CA LEU A 872 -8.37 -40.96 -7.63
C LEU A 872 -9.19 -42.16 -8.12
N LYS A 873 -10.42 -42.36 -7.63
CA LYS A 873 -11.30 -43.42 -8.15
C LYS A 873 -11.70 -43.23 -9.62
N ASP A 874 -11.80 -41.98 -10.09
CA ASP A 874 -12.09 -41.67 -11.51
C ASP A 874 -10.83 -41.75 -12.39
N THR A 875 -9.68 -41.33 -11.84
CA THR A 875 -8.43 -41.19 -12.61
C THR A 875 -7.63 -42.49 -12.63
N VAL A 876 -7.60 -43.26 -11.54
CA VAL A 876 -6.78 -44.46 -11.44
C VAL A 876 -7.34 -45.58 -12.30
N GLN A 877 -6.55 -46.04 -13.27
CA GLN A 877 -6.90 -47.18 -14.12
C GLN A 877 -5.83 -48.26 -14.06
N PRO A 878 -6.21 -49.56 -14.07
CA PRO A 878 -5.26 -50.66 -14.14
C PRO A 878 -4.42 -50.61 -15.43
N GLY A 879 -3.13 -50.92 -15.34
CA GLY A 879 -2.26 -51.10 -16.52
C GLY A 879 -1.68 -49.82 -17.13
N ARG A 880 -1.89 -48.65 -16.50
CA ARG A 880 -1.23 -47.38 -16.88
C ARG A 880 -0.61 -46.68 -15.66
N PRO A 881 0.39 -45.79 -15.83
CA PRO A 881 0.91 -44.99 -14.73
C PRO A 881 -0.19 -44.13 -14.10
N ASN A 882 -0.29 -44.14 -12.77
CA ASN A 882 -1.17 -43.29 -11.97
C ASN A 882 -0.31 -42.53 -10.95
N ILE A 883 -0.13 -41.23 -11.15
CA ILE A 883 0.89 -40.43 -10.46
C ILE A 883 0.22 -39.32 -9.66
N ILE A 884 0.70 -39.07 -8.43
CA ILE A 884 0.37 -37.85 -7.68
C ILE A 884 1.59 -36.93 -7.67
N VAL A 885 1.37 -35.66 -7.99
CA VAL A 885 2.37 -34.60 -7.83
C VAL A 885 1.80 -33.53 -6.89
N SER A 886 2.50 -33.24 -5.81
CA SER A 886 1.99 -32.40 -4.72
C SER A 886 3.02 -31.39 -4.23
N HIS A 887 2.56 -30.20 -3.85
CA HIS A 887 3.40 -29.08 -3.43
C HIS A 887 2.99 -28.55 -2.05
N SER A 888 3.95 -28.27 -1.17
CA SER A 888 3.71 -27.66 0.16
C SER A 888 2.63 -28.43 0.96
N MET A 889 1.59 -27.77 1.49
CA MET A 889 0.46 -28.45 2.18
C MET A 889 -0.20 -29.58 1.37
N GLY A 890 -0.13 -29.54 0.04
CA GLY A 890 -0.61 -30.62 -0.81
C GLY A 890 0.07 -31.96 -0.53
N THR A 891 1.33 -31.97 -0.08
CA THR A 891 2.07 -33.20 0.26
C THR A 891 1.49 -33.86 1.51
N VAL A 892 1.07 -33.06 2.49
CA VAL A 892 0.38 -33.51 3.71
C VAL A 892 -0.96 -34.15 3.37
N ILE A 893 -1.75 -33.51 2.50
CA ILE A 893 -3.05 -34.02 2.04
C ILE A 893 -2.88 -35.36 1.30
N ALA A 894 -1.90 -35.44 0.39
CA ALA A 894 -1.60 -36.67 -0.35
C ALA A 894 -1.21 -37.81 0.60
N TYR A 895 -0.30 -37.52 1.53
CA TYR A 895 0.20 -38.49 2.49
C TYR A 895 -0.90 -38.99 3.43
N ASP A 896 -1.69 -38.09 4.01
CA ASP A 896 -2.82 -38.41 4.89
C ASP A 896 -3.78 -39.39 4.22
N LEU A 897 -4.20 -39.12 2.98
CA LEU A 897 -5.10 -40.02 2.25
C LEU A 897 -4.45 -41.37 1.93
N LEU A 898 -3.24 -41.38 1.37
CA LEU A 898 -2.55 -42.61 1.00
C LEU A 898 -2.25 -43.50 2.20
N LYS A 899 -2.09 -42.91 3.39
CA LYS A 899 -1.75 -43.61 4.62
C LYS A 899 -2.98 -44.11 5.38
N ASP A 900 -4.07 -43.35 5.36
CA ASP A 900 -5.19 -43.51 6.29
C ASP A 900 -6.56 -43.75 5.62
N GLU A 901 -6.60 -43.95 4.30
CA GLU A 901 -7.84 -44.27 3.58
C GLU A 901 -7.76 -45.65 2.92
N PRO A 902 -8.30 -46.70 3.57
CA PRO A 902 -8.30 -48.05 3.01
C PRO A 902 -9.02 -48.17 1.65
N SER A 903 -9.99 -47.30 1.35
CA SER A 903 -10.68 -47.34 0.05
C SER A 903 -9.97 -46.56 -1.06
N CYS A 904 -8.82 -45.95 -0.77
CA CYS A 904 -7.98 -45.29 -1.77
C CYS A 904 -7.45 -46.32 -2.77
N PRO A 905 -7.54 -46.07 -4.09
CA PRO A 905 -6.83 -46.87 -5.08
C PRO A 905 -5.31 -46.76 -4.93
N SER A 906 -4.57 -47.78 -5.34
CA SER A 906 -3.10 -47.71 -5.40
C SER A 906 -2.62 -46.84 -6.56
N ILE A 907 -1.58 -46.06 -6.31
CA ILE A 907 -0.89 -45.22 -7.29
C ILE A 907 0.50 -45.79 -7.61
N SER A 908 0.99 -45.53 -8.81
CA SER A 908 2.28 -46.02 -9.29
C SER A 908 3.45 -45.07 -9.00
N GLY A 909 3.20 -43.85 -8.51
CA GLY A 909 4.27 -42.91 -8.19
C GLY A 909 3.79 -41.67 -7.44
N LEU A 910 4.66 -41.15 -6.57
CA LEU A 910 4.43 -39.93 -5.79
C LEU A 910 5.61 -38.96 -5.96
N ILE A 911 5.32 -37.71 -6.29
CA ILE A 911 6.29 -36.61 -6.26
C ILE A 911 5.82 -35.57 -5.24
N THR A 912 6.69 -35.23 -4.28
CA THR A 912 6.48 -34.15 -3.31
C THR A 912 7.48 -33.02 -3.55
N LEU A 913 7.00 -31.78 -3.52
CA LEU A 913 7.78 -30.56 -3.78
C LEU A 913 7.70 -29.64 -2.56
N GLY A 914 8.84 -29.21 -2.01
CA GLY A 914 8.88 -28.31 -0.85
C GLY A 914 8.06 -28.84 0.34
N SER A 915 8.27 -30.09 0.73
CA SER A 915 7.36 -30.80 1.63
C SER A 915 7.62 -30.49 3.11
N PRO A 916 6.60 -30.07 3.91
CA PRO A 916 6.73 -29.92 5.36
C PRO A 916 6.60 -31.25 6.13
N LEU A 917 6.55 -32.40 5.43
CA LEU A 917 6.35 -33.71 6.05
C LEU A 917 7.48 -34.16 6.99
N GLY A 918 8.65 -33.51 6.95
CA GLY A 918 9.74 -33.75 7.90
C GLY A 918 9.54 -33.06 9.25
N LEU A 919 8.59 -32.11 9.37
CA LEU A 919 8.36 -31.37 10.60
C LEU A 919 7.62 -32.22 11.65
N ASP A 920 8.17 -32.30 12.86
CA ASP A 920 7.58 -33.03 13.98
C ASP A 920 6.12 -32.60 14.24
N THR A 921 5.82 -31.29 14.20
CA THR A 921 4.47 -30.75 14.45
C THR A 921 3.43 -31.18 13.41
N VAL A 922 3.85 -31.46 12.18
CA VAL A 922 2.98 -32.01 11.11
C VAL A 922 2.84 -33.51 11.31
N GLN A 923 3.95 -34.18 11.56
CA GLN A 923 4.04 -35.62 11.77
C GLN A 923 3.19 -36.10 12.96
N GLU A 924 3.16 -35.36 14.08
CA GLU A 924 2.36 -35.70 15.28
C GLU A 924 0.86 -35.84 15.02
N ARG A 925 0.35 -35.26 13.94
CA ARG A 925 -1.08 -35.23 13.59
C ARG A 925 -1.47 -36.21 12.49
N LEU A 926 -0.50 -36.96 11.97
CA LEU A 926 -0.67 -37.93 10.90
C LEU A 926 -0.50 -39.36 11.42
N PRO A 927 -1.20 -40.35 10.84
CA PRO A 927 -1.11 -41.73 11.29
C PRO A 927 0.14 -42.42 10.72
N TRP A 928 1.30 -42.22 11.34
CA TRP A 928 2.56 -42.82 10.90
C TRP A 928 3.43 -43.32 12.07
N THR A 929 4.46 -44.10 11.73
CA THR A 929 5.58 -44.40 12.63
C THR A 929 6.87 -44.38 11.83
N ARG A 930 8.00 -44.03 12.43
CA ARG A 930 9.30 -43.98 11.74
C ARG A 930 9.74 -45.28 11.08
N GLN A 931 9.23 -46.44 11.52
CA GLN A 931 9.53 -47.72 10.86
C GLN A 931 8.58 -48.06 9.70
N ASN A 932 7.42 -47.42 9.62
CA ASN A 932 6.39 -47.67 8.62
C ASN A 932 5.75 -46.36 8.12
N GLY A 933 6.55 -45.33 7.87
CA GLY A 933 6.07 -44.05 7.37
C GLY A 933 5.70 -44.12 5.89
N PHE A 934 6.32 -45.00 5.10
CA PHE A 934 5.97 -45.17 3.69
C PHE A 934 4.53 -45.73 3.53
N PRO A 935 3.68 -45.17 2.64
CA PRO A 935 2.31 -45.65 2.41
C PRO A 935 2.30 -46.90 1.51
N ALA A 936 2.94 -47.99 1.96
CA ALA A 936 3.20 -49.19 1.17
C ALA A 936 1.95 -49.92 0.66
N ASP A 937 0.80 -49.70 1.29
CA ASP A 937 -0.47 -50.31 0.87
C ASP A 937 -1.07 -49.62 -0.35
N ARG A 938 -0.67 -48.37 -0.65
CA ARG A 938 -1.29 -47.52 -1.68
C ARG A 938 -0.29 -46.87 -2.63
N LEU A 939 1.00 -47.01 -2.40
CA LEU A 939 2.06 -46.54 -3.29
C LEU A 939 2.92 -47.73 -3.76
N ASP A 940 2.69 -48.16 -4.99
CA ASP A 940 3.34 -49.34 -5.58
C ASP A 940 4.72 -49.03 -6.20
N GLY A 941 4.97 -47.77 -6.53
CA GLY A 941 6.21 -47.31 -7.17
C GLY A 941 7.01 -46.31 -6.34
N PRO A 942 7.93 -45.56 -6.98
CA PRO A 942 8.86 -44.69 -6.26
C PRO A 942 8.17 -43.43 -5.71
N TRP A 943 8.69 -42.97 -4.57
CA TRP A 943 8.42 -41.64 -4.02
C TRP A 943 9.66 -40.77 -4.23
N PHE A 944 9.52 -39.71 -5.01
CA PHE A 944 10.53 -38.65 -5.16
C PHE A 944 10.15 -37.45 -4.30
N ASN A 945 11.04 -37.04 -3.42
CA ASN A 945 10.90 -35.82 -2.64
C ASN A 945 11.93 -34.80 -3.13
N ILE A 946 11.46 -33.71 -3.72
CA ILE A 946 12.31 -32.69 -4.33
C ILE A 946 12.23 -31.42 -3.47
N PHE A 947 13.38 -30.93 -3.04
CA PHE A 947 13.48 -29.81 -2.11
C PHE A 947 14.67 -28.91 -2.43
N ASP A 948 14.60 -27.63 -2.09
CA ASP A 948 15.76 -26.75 -1.99
C ASP A 948 16.22 -26.70 -0.53
N ARG A 949 17.53 -26.69 -0.29
CA ARG A 949 18.11 -26.61 1.06
C ARG A 949 17.84 -25.27 1.76
N LEU A 950 17.55 -24.23 0.98
CA LEU A 950 17.21 -22.88 1.44
C LEU A 950 15.70 -22.64 1.47
N ASP A 951 14.89 -23.63 1.08
CA ASP A 951 13.43 -23.57 1.19
C ASP A 951 13.02 -23.64 2.66
N ILE A 952 12.54 -22.53 3.21
CA ILE A 952 12.16 -22.42 4.63
C ILE A 952 11.07 -23.43 5.07
N VAL A 953 10.28 -23.98 4.13
CA VAL A 953 9.23 -24.98 4.39
C VAL A 953 9.82 -26.39 4.51
N ALA A 954 10.87 -26.68 3.74
CA ALA A 954 11.54 -27.97 3.76
C ALA A 954 12.81 -27.98 4.63
N ALA A 955 13.39 -26.81 4.96
CA ALA A 955 14.72 -26.69 5.52
C ALA A 955 14.90 -27.27 6.94
N ALA A 956 13.82 -27.42 7.72
CA ALA A 956 13.90 -27.98 9.07
C ALA A 956 14.17 -29.48 9.10
N ASP A 957 13.56 -30.24 8.19
CA ASP A 957 13.98 -31.62 7.91
C ASP A 957 13.64 -31.97 6.45
N PRO A 958 14.58 -31.68 5.52
CA PRO A 958 14.34 -31.88 4.10
C PRO A 958 14.46 -33.36 3.68
N GLU A 959 15.13 -34.19 4.48
CA GLU A 959 15.42 -35.59 4.16
C GLU A 959 14.35 -36.55 4.70
N ILE A 960 13.09 -36.38 4.26
CA ILE A 960 11.97 -37.18 4.78
C ILE A 960 12.15 -38.70 4.61
N ALA A 961 13.10 -39.19 3.81
CA ALA A 961 13.45 -40.60 3.78
C ALA A 961 13.92 -41.14 5.14
N ASN A 962 14.39 -40.29 6.05
CA ASN A 962 14.76 -40.64 7.43
C ASN A 962 13.55 -41.12 8.27
N ASP A 963 12.35 -40.62 7.97
CA ASP A 963 11.11 -40.83 8.70
C ASP A 963 10.11 -41.70 7.92
N MET A 964 10.04 -41.50 6.61
CA MET A 964 9.09 -42.17 5.71
C MET A 964 9.60 -43.54 5.23
N LYS A 965 10.07 -44.36 6.18
CA LYS A 965 10.67 -45.68 5.90
C LYS A 965 9.61 -46.73 5.58
N ARG A 966 9.99 -47.71 4.75
CA ARG A 966 9.24 -48.95 4.53
C ARG A 966 9.92 -50.08 5.28
N SER A 967 9.28 -50.57 6.35
CA SER A 967 9.83 -51.62 7.21
C SER A 967 11.25 -51.29 7.70
N GLY A 968 11.46 -50.04 8.14
CA GLY A 968 12.75 -49.54 8.64
C GLY A 968 13.78 -49.15 7.58
N ARG A 969 13.53 -49.38 6.29
CA ARG A 969 14.43 -49.00 5.19
C ARG A 969 14.04 -47.65 4.58
N LYS A 970 15.04 -46.78 4.34
CA LYS A 970 14.87 -45.54 3.56
C LYS A 970 14.53 -45.92 2.11
N VAL A 971 13.35 -45.55 1.64
CA VAL A 971 12.87 -45.88 0.27
C VAL A 971 12.41 -44.66 -0.52
N VAL A 972 12.24 -43.51 0.14
CA VAL A 972 12.00 -42.22 -0.52
C VAL A 972 13.32 -41.73 -1.12
N LYS A 973 13.25 -41.19 -2.34
CA LYS A 973 14.38 -40.57 -3.03
C LYS A 973 14.35 -39.06 -2.76
N ASP A 974 15.12 -38.61 -1.80
CA ASP A 974 15.32 -37.19 -1.51
C ASP A 974 16.28 -36.58 -2.54
N ILE A 975 15.84 -35.53 -3.24
CA ILE A 975 16.57 -34.86 -4.32
C ILE A 975 16.64 -33.37 -4.02
N ALA A 976 17.85 -32.90 -3.73
CA ALA A 976 18.11 -31.47 -3.55
C ALA A 976 18.19 -30.77 -4.92
N VAL A 977 17.53 -29.62 -5.05
CA VAL A 977 17.57 -28.75 -6.24
C VAL A 977 17.82 -27.31 -5.84
N HIS A 978 18.04 -26.44 -6.83
CA HIS A 978 18.06 -24.99 -6.63
C HIS A 978 16.80 -24.35 -7.21
N ASN A 979 16.00 -23.76 -6.32
CA ASN A 979 14.82 -22.98 -6.59
C ASN A 979 15.21 -21.50 -6.47
N ASP A 980 15.36 -20.82 -7.60
CA ASP A 980 15.75 -19.40 -7.65
C ASP A 980 14.57 -18.43 -7.41
N GLY A 981 13.42 -18.95 -6.98
CA GLY A 981 12.24 -18.16 -6.62
C GLY A 981 12.42 -17.42 -5.29
N SER A 982 11.60 -16.39 -5.08
CA SER A 982 11.54 -15.68 -3.79
C SER A 982 11.22 -16.67 -2.66
N LEU A 983 12.12 -16.81 -1.67
CA LEU A 983 12.10 -17.79 -0.56
C LEU A 983 12.44 -19.25 -0.93
N HIS A 984 12.92 -19.52 -2.14
CA HIS A 984 13.26 -20.88 -2.60
C HIS A 984 12.08 -21.88 -2.58
N HIS A 985 10.82 -21.40 -2.46
CA HIS A 985 9.60 -22.20 -2.28
C HIS A 985 8.57 -22.04 -3.42
N GLU A 986 9.00 -21.64 -4.63
CA GLU A 986 8.10 -21.41 -5.76
C GLU A 986 7.89 -22.68 -6.60
N LEU A 987 6.63 -23.10 -6.77
CA LEU A 987 6.24 -24.29 -7.54
C LEU A 987 6.81 -24.29 -8.97
N ALA A 988 6.66 -23.18 -9.69
CA ALA A 988 7.05 -23.09 -11.10
C ALA A 988 8.54 -23.37 -11.29
N ARG A 989 9.36 -22.99 -10.31
CA ARG A 989 10.80 -23.22 -10.29
C ARG A 989 11.12 -24.68 -10.00
N TYR A 990 10.44 -25.30 -9.02
CA TYR A 990 10.57 -26.72 -8.75
C TYR A 990 10.30 -27.60 -9.97
N VAL A 991 9.18 -27.38 -10.66
CA VAL A 991 8.78 -28.21 -11.80
C VAL A 991 9.59 -27.94 -13.07
N ALA A 992 10.30 -26.82 -13.13
CA ALA A 992 11.21 -26.50 -14.24
C ALA A 992 12.58 -27.20 -14.10
N THR A 993 12.92 -27.73 -12.93
CA THR A 993 14.23 -28.38 -12.68
C THR A 993 14.41 -29.66 -13.51
N GLY A 994 15.64 -29.94 -13.94
CA GLY A 994 15.97 -31.15 -14.68
C GLY A 994 15.70 -32.43 -13.88
N GLU A 995 15.86 -32.36 -12.56
CA GLU A 995 15.60 -33.42 -11.59
C GLU A 995 14.11 -33.78 -11.54
N PHE A 996 13.23 -32.78 -11.43
CA PHE A 996 11.79 -33.01 -11.51
C PHE A 996 11.39 -33.62 -12.85
N GLN A 997 11.92 -33.07 -13.94
CA GLN A 997 11.62 -33.54 -15.29
C GLN A 997 12.06 -35.00 -15.49
N SER A 998 13.21 -35.36 -14.93
CA SER A 998 13.72 -36.74 -14.95
C SER A 998 12.86 -37.68 -14.10
N ALA A 999 12.46 -37.27 -12.90
CA ALA A 999 11.59 -38.06 -12.03
C ALA A 999 10.21 -38.30 -12.67
N LEU A 1000 9.63 -37.26 -13.28
CA LEU A 1000 8.35 -37.35 -13.97
C LEU A 1000 8.44 -38.26 -15.20
N LYS A 1001 9.50 -38.14 -16.02
CA LYS A 1001 9.75 -39.05 -17.15
C LYS A 1001 9.95 -40.49 -16.68
N GLU A 1002 10.70 -40.73 -15.60
CA GLU A 1002 10.88 -42.07 -15.03
C GLU A 1002 9.52 -42.70 -14.67
N LEU A 1003 8.61 -41.93 -14.08
CA LEU A 1003 7.26 -42.40 -13.72
C LEU A 1003 6.36 -42.62 -14.94
N LEU A 1004 6.48 -41.80 -15.98
CA LEU A 1004 5.72 -41.94 -17.22
C LEU A 1004 6.20 -43.13 -18.07
N GLU A 1005 7.51 -43.44 -18.04
CA GLU A 1005 8.12 -44.53 -18.80
C GLU A 1005 8.03 -45.88 -18.08
N LYS A 1006 8.10 -45.89 -16.73
CA LYS A 1006 7.94 -47.11 -15.93
C LYS A 1006 6.47 -47.44 -15.71
N THR A 1007 5.86 -48.10 -16.69
CA THR A 1007 4.90 -49.19 -16.40
C THR A 1007 4.76 -50.16 -17.59
N GLY A 1008 5.90 -50.57 -18.14
CA GLY A 1008 6.00 -51.73 -19.05
C GLY A 1008 6.50 -53.02 -18.38
N ALA A 1009 6.77 -53.03 -17.07
CA ALA A 1009 7.39 -54.19 -16.42
C ALA A 1009 6.88 -54.43 -14.99
N ARG A 1010 5.73 -55.09 -14.88
CA ARG A 1010 5.43 -56.12 -13.87
C ARG A 1010 4.21 -56.92 -14.32
N ARG A 1011 4.49 -58.06 -14.98
CA ARG A 1011 3.72 -59.29 -14.75
C ARG A 1011 4.17 -59.90 -13.44
#